data_AF-A0AAF0F9V2-F1
#
_entry.id   AF-A0AAF0F9V2-F1
#
_cell.length_a   1.000
_cell.length_b   1.000
_cell.length_c   1.000
_cell.angle_alpha   90.00
_cell.angle_beta   90.00
_cell.angle_gamma   90.00
#
_symmetry.space_group_name_H-M   'P 1'
#
loop_
_entity.id
_entity.type
_entity.pdbx_description
1 polymer ?
#
loop_
_entity_poly.entity_id
_entity_poly.type
_entity_poly.pdbx_seq_one_letter_code
_entity_poly.pdbx_strand_id
1 'polypeptide(L)'
;MPCDRPQEELLGELPVEQTDLIPLAALVERLSNNAYQTLQNLSETLPAMSSDAKKAKIFTTSLELRRNFIKLLVLVRWCKDVELLNKARNIIALLADQQWAHEDVFSGLTQTRRILPNSRICDADLVTAIEVLRTGTYKRLPAVIRDSAIPPERMSDADVLDLLRELDQVLSVRLTCNASFPGPFQLMRISDGKAYFQVEGVYDACLTTSGPNDDDRWWLLDFHFSDSASNIDEEQSDSLTSPYLTRVFATAESILAQNDSSKEPVLVQLHTFLEQQAYERRLAILYHQLQHCSRLHWAGNLRYFLDTTSQKLEVQYWISRGDLAVKVDKNKSPYNDLLRGSLRVYVHQEPLRGVGRVLSSLAMDSVSDDFRPCAIRVEWDVDQRVRSELQTAPNFNLDPLNIESLVLSAIDRHSLALMTFFQKQIVEEARLGAGSDQFCILRSLTMQGFGPSHALEIKLTEQVRILLYVSTITGRAGIKSLVITPSEPNNSLKLCWNHSRDVLLQHVADKINANPSSLIEQLIDFRMQCFTHELEAEAQWLGVTPGSAAGLHVNELKKFGIADATILLYLPLKILPRYHMSVMFIPNKPLGIALLSVRTVLNDSKSSLVINSVKWLDRKHMNNVVKPQTSAETKPHTMTAGIRSTVNITEEELQFAYDYCVATVVYTHLEEQLRANSFAFQAVEPVPDTLASNENLPPELPTINVVAAGILAPFSAFAKNDVSIRVCNWWDASKRCIEISFQVEVDIPFQTDSTLNLFDNMELDVKDGRLVYQSNDLSSGVTRFLSCWHQVGRMLSMIKCTSSYKGKNGFHIATKNVCERRVTLIYGQEAEDSKFLAEVTFNSPDESSLKNKVSLYFTREHDAKGDTVNPHQYIALFLEAKLNSLVDTNIDYWKGLFTVCISKGSLIDDQILENTFPVLASLAPYVQQSQRNATCPEVLIRDASWYQIKTHQGC
;
A
#
# COMPACT_ATOMS: atom_id res chain seq x y z
N MET A 1 -66.04 76.88 33.67
CA MET A 1 -67.15 75.93 33.50
C MET A 1 -66.67 74.59 34.02
N PRO A 2 -67.31 73.99 35.04
CA PRO A 2 -66.92 72.68 35.54
C PRO A 2 -67.41 71.64 34.53
N CYS A 3 -66.49 70.89 33.94
CA CYS A 3 -66.86 69.76 33.09
C CYS A 3 -66.31 68.51 33.77
N ASP A 4 -67.12 67.93 34.66
CA ASP A 4 -66.96 66.54 35.07
C ASP A 4 -67.32 65.66 33.86
N ARG A 5 -66.40 65.59 32.87
CA ARG A 5 -66.52 64.64 31.79
C ARG A 5 -66.19 63.26 32.35
N PRO A 6 -67.00 62.23 32.07
CA PRO A 6 -66.68 60.87 32.49
C PRO A 6 -65.32 60.46 31.90
N GLN A 7 -64.52 59.75 32.70
CA GLN A 7 -63.16 59.33 32.32
C GLN A 7 -63.12 58.56 30.99
N GLU A 8 -64.19 57.87 30.64
CA GLU A 8 -64.33 57.13 29.38
C GLU A 8 -64.37 58.04 28.14
N GLU A 9 -64.97 59.23 28.26
CA GLU A 9 -65.04 60.22 27.17
C GLU A 9 -63.67 60.87 26.95
N LEU A 10 -62.94 61.15 28.04
CA LEU A 10 -61.56 61.66 27.99
C LEU A 10 -60.57 60.63 27.41
N LEU A 11 -60.78 59.34 27.67
CA LEU A 11 -59.98 58.27 27.07
C LEU A 11 -60.25 58.09 25.57
N GLY A 12 -61.45 58.46 25.10
CA GLY A 12 -61.80 58.45 23.67
C GLY A 12 -61.20 59.62 22.87
N GLU A 13 -60.86 60.73 23.54
CA GLU A 13 -60.20 61.89 22.92
C GLU A 13 -58.68 61.70 22.74
N LEU A 14 -58.08 60.65 23.32
CA LEU A 14 -56.65 60.38 23.18
C LEU A 14 -56.30 59.82 21.79
N PRO A 15 -55.19 60.27 21.16
CA PRO A 15 -54.71 59.69 19.92
C PRO A 15 -54.28 58.24 20.15
N VAL A 16 -54.76 57.32 19.30
CA VAL A 16 -54.45 55.90 19.42
C VAL A 16 -53.22 55.56 18.59
N GLU A 17 -52.08 55.34 19.25
CA GLU A 17 -50.87 54.90 18.57
C GLU A 17 -50.82 53.37 18.44
N GLN A 18 -51.11 52.87 17.23
CA GLN A 18 -51.04 51.43 16.91
C GLN A 18 -49.75 51.03 16.16
N THR A 19 -48.93 52.00 15.78
CA THR A 19 -47.67 51.78 15.06
C THR A 19 -46.70 50.94 15.89
N ASP A 20 -46.04 49.99 15.21
CA ASP A 20 -45.02 49.10 15.77
C ASP A 20 -45.47 48.15 16.90
N LEU A 21 -46.78 47.89 17.03
CA LEU A 21 -47.31 46.88 17.95
C LEU A 21 -47.50 45.54 17.25
N ILE A 22 -47.05 44.46 17.90
CA ILE A 22 -47.24 43.08 17.43
C ILE A 22 -48.24 42.38 18.36
N PRO A 23 -49.31 41.74 17.85
CA PRO A 23 -50.26 41.04 18.69
C PRO A 23 -49.62 39.81 19.34
N LEU A 24 -49.83 39.64 20.65
CA LEU A 24 -49.28 38.50 21.42
C LEU A 24 -49.66 37.15 20.81
N ALA A 25 -50.88 37.02 20.28
CA ALA A 25 -51.35 35.80 19.63
C ALA A 25 -50.45 35.37 18.47
N ALA A 26 -50.05 36.30 17.61
CA ALA A 26 -49.14 36.02 16.49
C ALA A 26 -47.74 35.60 16.98
N LEU A 27 -47.29 36.13 18.12
CA LEU A 27 -45.99 35.78 18.70
C LEU A 27 -46.03 34.37 19.32
N VAL A 28 -47.10 34.03 20.02
CA VAL A 28 -47.33 32.67 20.56
C VAL A 28 -47.38 31.67 19.42
N GLU A 29 -48.16 31.93 18.38
CA GLU A 29 -48.34 31.06 17.22
C GLU A 29 -47.02 30.84 16.46
N ARG A 30 -46.26 31.91 16.18
CA ARG A 30 -44.97 31.77 15.50
C ARG A 30 -43.93 31.03 16.34
N LEU A 31 -43.92 31.25 17.65
CA LEU A 31 -42.98 30.59 18.55
C LEU A 31 -43.32 29.11 18.74
N SER A 32 -44.61 28.74 18.80
CA SER A 32 -45.04 27.34 18.81
C SER A 32 -44.72 26.65 17.49
N ASN A 33 -44.96 27.30 16.35
CA ASN A 33 -44.65 26.76 15.03
C ASN A 33 -43.13 26.56 14.84
N ASN A 34 -42.31 27.52 15.30
CA ASN A 34 -40.85 27.39 15.29
C ASN A 34 -40.37 26.25 16.21
N ALA A 35 -40.94 26.13 17.41
CA ALA A 35 -40.62 25.02 18.32
C ALA A 35 -40.97 23.65 17.71
N TYR A 36 -42.09 23.56 16.99
CA TYR A 36 -42.48 22.35 16.28
C TYR A 36 -41.52 22.03 15.12
N GLN A 37 -41.20 23.02 14.27
CA GLN A 37 -40.26 22.84 13.15
C GLN A 37 -38.86 22.47 13.62
N THR A 38 -38.36 23.10 14.68
CA THR A 38 -37.03 22.78 15.23
C THR A 38 -36.99 21.36 15.80
N LEU A 39 -38.03 20.90 16.50
CA LEU A 39 -38.14 19.51 16.95
C LEU A 39 -38.27 18.53 15.79
N GLN A 40 -39.01 18.89 14.75
CA GLN A 40 -39.16 18.08 13.53
C GLN A 40 -37.82 17.91 12.81
N ASN A 41 -37.09 19.01 12.57
CA ASN A 41 -35.76 18.99 11.96
C ASN A 41 -34.74 18.19 12.79
N LEU A 42 -34.87 18.23 14.12
CA LEU A 42 -34.05 17.39 14.99
C LEU A 42 -34.39 15.92 14.81
N SER A 43 -35.67 15.56 14.72
CA SER A 43 -36.09 14.16 14.53
C SER A 43 -35.52 13.54 13.25
N GLU A 44 -35.37 14.33 12.19
CA GLU A 44 -34.83 13.90 10.90
C GLU A 44 -33.29 13.78 10.91
N THR A 45 -32.61 14.63 11.67
CA THR A 45 -31.14 14.65 11.76
C THR A 45 -30.57 13.70 12.81
N LEU A 46 -31.35 13.33 13.83
CA LEU A 46 -30.92 12.45 14.92
C LEU A 46 -30.51 11.03 14.49
N PRO A 47 -31.18 10.34 13.55
CA PRO A 47 -30.79 8.99 13.12
C PRO A 47 -29.35 8.91 12.60
N ALA A 48 -28.89 9.94 11.89
CA ALA A 48 -27.58 9.99 11.24
C ALA A 48 -26.39 10.28 12.19
N MET A 49 -26.63 10.70 13.43
CA MET A 49 -25.58 11.09 14.38
C MET A 49 -25.08 9.91 15.24
N SER A 50 -23.96 10.04 15.97
CA SER A 50 -23.53 9.05 16.98
C SER A 50 -24.30 9.21 18.30
N SER A 51 -24.38 8.14 19.11
CA SER A 51 -25.19 8.09 20.35
C SER A 51 -24.93 9.26 21.31
N ASP A 52 -23.66 9.64 21.52
CA ASP A 52 -23.30 10.74 22.42
C ASP A 52 -23.62 12.11 21.82
N ALA A 53 -23.40 12.28 20.52
CA ALA A 53 -23.73 13.51 19.81
C ALA A 53 -25.26 13.74 19.74
N LYS A 54 -26.06 12.65 19.62
CA LYS A 54 -27.53 12.72 19.70
C LYS A 54 -28.00 13.28 21.04
N LYS A 55 -27.51 12.71 22.15
CA LYS A 55 -27.89 13.15 23.51
C LYS A 55 -27.52 14.61 23.76
N ALA A 56 -26.31 15.00 23.38
CA ALA A 56 -25.86 16.39 23.49
C ALA A 56 -26.74 17.34 22.66
N LYS A 57 -27.04 16.98 21.41
CA LYS A 57 -27.84 17.84 20.52
C LYS A 57 -29.28 17.99 21.02
N ILE A 58 -29.94 16.91 21.44
CA ILE A 58 -31.29 16.94 22.06
C ILE A 58 -31.30 17.85 23.28
N PHE A 59 -30.29 17.75 24.13
CA PHE A 59 -30.21 18.57 25.33
C PHE A 59 -30.01 20.05 25.02
N THR A 60 -29.10 20.39 24.09
CA THR A 60 -28.85 21.79 23.71
C THR A 60 -30.08 22.46 23.10
N THR A 61 -30.78 21.77 22.21
CA THR A 61 -31.96 22.35 21.55
C THR A 61 -33.17 22.44 22.49
N SER A 62 -33.32 21.48 23.41
CA SER A 62 -34.32 21.58 24.49
C SER A 62 -34.07 22.80 25.39
N LEU A 63 -32.81 23.11 25.70
CA LEU A 63 -32.45 24.31 26.46
C LEU A 63 -32.74 25.61 25.70
N GLU A 64 -32.46 25.65 24.39
CA GLU A 64 -32.76 26.81 23.54
C GLU A 64 -34.26 27.07 23.43
N LEU A 65 -35.06 26.03 23.17
CA LEU A 65 -36.51 26.13 23.15
C LEU A 65 -37.08 26.56 24.50
N ARG A 66 -36.58 25.98 25.60
CA ARG A 66 -36.94 26.39 26.96
C ARG A 66 -36.66 27.87 27.20
N ARG A 67 -35.51 28.39 26.78
CA ARG A 67 -35.19 29.83 26.91
C ARG A 67 -36.19 30.70 26.14
N ASN A 68 -36.58 30.30 24.93
CA ASN A 68 -37.56 31.03 24.12
C ASN A 68 -38.96 31.02 24.77
N PHE A 69 -39.40 29.90 25.33
CA PHE A 69 -40.66 29.82 26.07
C PHE A 69 -40.62 30.59 27.40
N ILE A 70 -39.47 30.67 28.07
CA ILE A 70 -39.31 31.53 29.25
C ILE A 70 -39.45 33.01 28.87
N LYS A 71 -38.86 33.44 27.75
CA LYS A 71 -39.04 34.82 27.24
C LYS A 71 -40.52 35.10 26.93
N LEU A 72 -41.21 34.16 26.26
CA LEU A 72 -42.64 34.26 26.00
C LEU A 72 -43.44 34.34 27.32
N LEU A 73 -43.09 33.54 28.33
CA LEU A 73 -43.73 33.57 29.64
C LEU A 73 -43.57 34.93 30.33
N VAL A 74 -42.38 35.55 30.23
CA VAL A 74 -42.15 36.90 30.75
C VAL A 74 -43.05 37.90 30.01
N LEU A 75 -43.11 37.84 28.69
CA LEU A 75 -44.00 38.73 27.90
C LEU A 75 -45.47 38.54 28.27
N VAL A 76 -45.95 37.31 28.41
CA VAL A 76 -47.33 37.00 28.82
C VAL A 76 -47.63 37.56 30.22
N ARG A 77 -46.66 37.55 31.14
CA ARG A 77 -46.83 38.16 32.47
C ARG A 77 -46.96 39.68 32.39
N TRP A 78 -46.21 40.31 31.50
CA TRP A 78 -46.25 41.76 31.26
C TRP A 78 -47.49 42.18 30.47
N CYS A 79 -48.07 41.28 29.67
CA CYS A 79 -49.30 41.56 28.94
C CYS A 79 -50.51 41.85 29.83
N LYS A 80 -50.46 41.51 31.12
CA LYS A 80 -51.51 41.86 32.10
C LYS A 80 -51.69 43.37 32.25
N ASP A 81 -50.62 44.15 32.08
CA ASP A 81 -50.61 45.59 32.31
C ASP A 81 -50.60 46.40 30.99
N VAL A 82 -50.83 45.74 29.84
CA VAL A 82 -50.75 46.37 28.50
C VAL A 82 -51.77 47.48 28.31
N GLU A 83 -52.95 47.39 28.92
CA GLU A 83 -53.95 48.46 28.82
C GLU A 83 -53.47 49.77 29.47
N LEU A 84 -52.74 49.68 30.58
CA LEU A 84 -52.13 50.86 31.23
C LEU A 84 -50.97 51.41 30.40
N LEU A 85 -50.16 50.53 29.82
CA LEU A 85 -49.05 50.92 28.94
C LEU A 85 -49.55 51.63 27.67
N ASN A 86 -50.60 51.10 27.02
CA ASN A 86 -51.19 51.72 25.84
C ASN A 86 -51.81 53.09 26.17
N LYS A 87 -52.45 53.23 27.34
CA LYS A 87 -52.92 54.54 27.81
C LYS A 87 -51.78 55.53 28.01
N ALA A 88 -50.69 55.11 28.67
CA ALA A 88 -49.51 55.96 28.86
C ALA A 88 -48.88 56.38 27.52
N ARG A 89 -48.81 55.46 26.55
CA ARG A 89 -48.32 55.73 25.20
C ARG A 89 -49.18 56.77 24.47
N ASN A 90 -50.50 56.60 24.49
CA ASN A 90 -51.44 57.53 23.88
C ASN A 90 -51.37 58.93 24.52
N ILE A 91 -51.11 59.00 25.83
CA ILE A 91 -50.89 60.28 26.54
C ILE A 91 -49.59 60.93 26.10
N ILE A 92 -48.49 60.16 25.97
CA ILE A 92 -47.20 60.69 25.48
C ILE A 92 -47.34 61.22 24.06
N ALA A 93 -48.08 60.52 23.20
CA ALA A 93 -48.37 60.95 21.84
C ALA A 93 -49.07 62.31 21.82
N LEU A 94 -50.12 62.48 22.64
CA LEU A 94 -50.81 63.76 22.78
C LEU A 94 -49.88 64.89 23.24
N LEU A 95 -49.01 64.61 24.22
CA LEU A 95 -48.04 65.60 24.71
C LEU A 95 -47.03 66.02 23.63
N ALA A 96 -46.59 65.06 22.82
CA ALA A 96 -45.72 65.33 21.68
C ALA A 96 -46.42 66.20 20.63
N ASP A 97 -47.67 65.88 20.29
CA ASP A 97 -48.48 66.69 19.34
C ASP A 97 -48.67 68.13 19.84
N GLN A 98 -48.90 68.32 21.13
CA GLN A 98 -49.00 69.66 21.74
C GLN A 98 -47.68 70.44 21.65
N GLN A 99 -46.55 69.76 21.85
CA GLN A 99 -45.25 70.39 21.71
C GLN A 99 -45.00 70.86 20.27
N TRP A 100 -45.32 70.02 19.28
CA TRP A 100 -45.23 70.40 17.87
C TRP A 100 -46.12 71.58 17.52
N ALA A 101 -47.36 71.60 18.02
CA ALA A 101 -48.25 72.74 17.84
C ALA A 101 -47.69 74.05 18.43
N HIS A 102 -47.00 74.01 19.58
CA HIS A 102 -46.35 75.20 20.14
C HIS A 102 -45.21 75.72 19.27
N GLU A 103 -44.36 74.82 18.77
CA GLU A 103 -43.24 75.18 17.91
C GLU A 103 -43.73 75.77 16.58
N ASP A 104 -44.79 75.20 16.01
CA ASP A 104 -45.38 75.70 14.77
C ASP A 104 -45.93 77.13 14.95
N VAL A 105 -46.67 77.38 16.03
CA VAL A 105 -47.16 78.74 16.38
C VAL A 105 -46.00 79.72 16.55
N PHE A 106 -44.92 79.32 17.25
CA PHE A 106 -43.75 80.17 17.43
C PHE A 106 -43.06 80.48 16.10
N SER A 107 -42.93 79.49 15.22
CA SER A 107 -42.36 79.64 13.89
C SER A 107 -43.19 80.60 13.03
N GLY A 108 -44.52 80.43 13.05
CA GLY A 108 -45.47 81.29 12.34
C GLY A 108 -45.43 82.74 12.84
N LEU A 109 -45.33 82.95 14.15
CA LEU A 109 -45.20 84.30 14.73
C LEU A 109 -43.87 84.95 14.35
N THR A 110 -42.78 84.18 14.37
CA THR A 110 -41.45 84.66 13.96
C THR A 110 -41.43 85.04 12.48
N GLN A 111 -42.07 84.22 11.64
CA GLN A 111 -42.22 84.50 10.22
C GLN A 111 -43.06 85.77 10.00
N THR A 112 -44.16 85.93 10.73
CA THR A 112 -44.98 87.14 10.70
C THR A 112 -44.15 88.38 11.08
N ARG A 113 -43.34 88.29 12.13
CA ARG A 113 -42.40 89.35 12.54
C ARG A 113 -41.37 89.66 11.45
N ARG A 114 -40.88 88.65 10.71
CA ARG A 114 -39.94 88.84 9.57
C ARG A 114 -40.59 89.50 8.36
N ILE A 115 -41.89 89.27 8.14
CA ILE A 115 -42.65 89.86 7.02
C ILE A 115 -43.14 91.28 7.35
N LEU A 116 -43.40 91.58 8.62
CA LEU A 116 -43.92 92.89 9.06
C LEU A 116 -43.11 94.11 8.58
N PRO A 117 -41.76 94.07 8.49
CA PRO A 117 -41.00 95.16 7.88
C PRO A 117 -41.42 95.48 6.44
N ASN A 118 -41.88 94.51 5.64
CA ASN A 118 -42.29 94.74 4.26
C ASN A 118 -43.56 95.61 4.15
N SER A 119 -44.37 95.71 5.21
CA SER A 119 -45.53 96.61 5.23
C SER A 119 -45.20 98.02 5.74
N ARG A 120 -43.98 98.24 6.24
CA ARG A 120 -43.51 99.56 6.68
C ARG A 120 -42.79 100.23 5.52
N ILE A 121 -43.19 101.46 5.19
CA ILE A 121 -42.39 102.29 4.29
C ILE A 121 -41.28 102.96 5.09
N CYS A 122 -40.05 102.91 4.58
CA CYS A 122 -38.90 103.60 5.17
C CYS A 122 -38.74 104.99 4.55
N ASP A 123 -38.07 105.91 5.25
CA ASP A 123 -37.70 107.21 4.72
C ASP A 123 -36.78 107.06 3.50
N ALA A 124 -36.95 107.92 2.49
CA ALA A 124 -36.18 107.85 1.26
C ALA A 124 -34.73 108.35 1.47
N ASP A 125 -33.74 107.50 1.16
CA ASP A 125 -32.32 107.88 1.22
C ASP A 125 -31.87 108.62 -0.05
N LEU A 126 -32.06 109.94 -0.03
CA LEU A 126 -31.71 110.82 -1.14
C LEU A 126 -30.19 110.87 -1.41
N VAL A 127 -29.35 110.63 -0.40
CA VAL A 127 -27.89 110.81 -0.53
C VAL A 127 -27.31 109.71 -1.42
N THR A 128 -27.66 108.46 -1.17
CA THR A 128 -27.24 107.33 -2.01
C THR A 128 -27.88 107.38 -3.39
N ALA A 129 -29.15 107.79 -3.48
CA ALA A 129 -29.85 107.95 -4.75
C ALA A 129 -29.15 108.95 -5.68
N ILE A 130 -28.66 110.08 -5.14
CA ILE A 130 -27.92 111.08 -5.93
C ILE A 130 -26.57 110.51 -6.42
N GLU A 131 -25.87 109.73 -5.60
CA GLU A 131 -24.57 109.13 -5.98
C GLU A 131 -24.73 108.11 -7.11
N VAL A 132 -25.73 107.23 -7.01
CA VAL A 132 -26.07 106.25 -8.05
C VAL A 132 -26.55 106.95 -9.32
N LEU A 133 -27.40 107.99 -9.21
CA LEU A 133 -27.85 108.77 -10.37
C LEU A 133 -26.68 109.40 -11.14
N ARG A 134 -25.67 109.90 -10.42
CA ARG A 134 -24.52 110.58 -11.04
C ARG A 134 -23.48 109.62 -11.60
N THR A 135 -23.23 108.51 -10.93
CA THR A 135 -22.09 107.62 -11.23
C THR A 135 -22.50 106.23 -11.75
N GLY A 136 -23.81 105.96 -11.83
CA GLY A 136 -24.37 104.67 -12.22
C GLY A 136 -24.18 103.55 -11.20
N THR A 137 -23.34 103.74 -10.17
CA THR A 137 -22.96 102.71 -9.18
C THR A 137 -22.69 103.32 -7.81
N TYR A 138 -22.75 102.53 -6.74
CA TYR A 138 -22.46 102.99 -5.38
C TYR A 138 -21.02 102.65 -4.97
N LYS A 139 -20.15 103.66 -4.79
CA LYS A 139 -18.71 103.44 -4.57
C LYS A 139 -18.33 103.17 -3.11
N ARG A 140 -19.17 103.55 -2.15
CA ARG A 140 -18.89 103.39 -0.71
C ARG A 140 -19.21 102.01 -0.16
N LEU A 141 -19.64 101.07 -1.01
CA LEU A 141 -19.89 99.68 -0.58
C LEU A 141 -18.57 99.04 -0.14
N PRO A 142 -18.45 98.57 1.13
CA PRO A 142 -17.27 97.85 1.58
C PRO A 142 -16.99 96.62 0.71
N ALA A 143 -15.71 96.39 0.37
CA ALA A 143 -15.28 95.26 -0.46
C ALA A 143 -15.74 93.91 0.12
N VAL A 144 -15.70 93.74 1.45
CA VAL A 144 -16.18 92.52 2.13
C VAL A 144 -17.64 92.16 1.77
N ILE A 145 -18.52 93.15 1.66
CA ILE A 145 -19.92 92.90 1.26
C ILE A 145 -19.98 92.54 -0.23
N ARG A 146 -19.19 93.22 -1.07
CA ARG A 146 -19.08 92.93 -2.50
C ARG A 146 -18.60 91.49 -2.73
N ASP A 147 -17.53 91.08 -2.06
CA ASP A 147 -16.91 89.77 -2.23
C ASP A 147 -17.78 88.64 -1.66
N SER A 148 -18.61 88.94 -0.65
CA SER A 148 -19.56 87.96 -0.08
C SER A 148 -20.89 87.86 -0.84
N ALA A 149 -21.38 88.96 -1.43
CA ALA A 149 -22.70 89.03 -2.03
C ALA A 149 -22.68 88.90 -3.55
N ILE A 150 -21.55 89.23 -4.19
CA ILE A 150 -21.36 89.14 -5.64
C ILE A 150 -20.30 88.09 -5.91
N PRO A 151 -20.59 87.04 -6.70
CA PRO A 151 -19.57 86.09 -7.11
C PRO A 151 -18.49 86.82 -7.92
N PRO A 152 -17.19 86.48 -7.75
CA PRO A 152 -16.12 87.07 -8.53
C PRO A 152 -16.38 86.88 -10.03
N GLU A 153 -15.94 87.85 -10.84
CA GLU A 153 -16.08 87.78 -12.28
C GLU A 153 -15.35 86.54 -12.81
N ARG A 154 -16.00 85.77 -13.68
CA ARG A 154 -15.40 84.57 -14.26
C ARG A 154 -14.24 84.99 -15.14
N MET A 155 -13.07 84.40 -14.94
CA MET A 155 -11.93 84.61 -15.83
C MET A 155 -12.28 84.15 -17.24
N SER A 156 -11.78 84.88 -18.24
CA SER A 156 -11.85 84.49 -19.64
C SER A 156 -11.00 83.23 -19.85
N ASP A 157 -11.45 82.33 -20.72
CA ASP A 157 -10.67 81.13 -21.08
C ASP A 157 -9.27 81.49 -21.62
N ALA A 158 -9.13 82.65 -22.27
CA ALA A 158 -7.83 83.16 -22.72
C ALA A 158 -6.92 83.53 -21.54
N ASP A 159 -7.46 84.20 -20.52
CA ASP A 159 -6.72 84.60 -19.33
C ASP A 159 -6.30 83.36 -18.51
N VAL A 160 -7.15 82.32 -18.49
CA VAL A 160 -6.83 81.03 -17.85
C VAL A 160 -5.68 80.33 -18.57
N LEU A 161 -5.70 80.27 -19.91
CA LEU A 161 -4.62 79.65 -20.69
C LEU A 161 -3.29 80.40 -20.52
N ASP A 162 -3.32 81.73 -20.45
CA ASP A 162 -2.12 82.52 -20.21
C ASP A 162 -1.60 82.32 -18.79
N LEU A 163 -2.47 82.24 -17.78
CA LEU A 163 -2.09 81.91 -16.41
C LEU A 163 -1.47 80.50 -16.30
N LEU A 164 -2.02 79.50 -17.00
CA LEU A 164 -1.45 78.14 -17.03
C LEU A 164 -0.05 78.13 -17.66
N ARG A 165 0.19 78.94 -18.71
CA ARG A 165 1.53 79.09 -19.30
C ARG A 165 2.51 79.77 -18.36
N GLU A 166 2.07 80.79 -17.62
CA GLU A 166 2.87 81.41 -16.57
C GLU A 166 3.21 80.39 -15.48
N LEU A 167 2.26 79.54 -15.10
CA LEU A 167 2.46 78.49 -14.11
C LEU A 167 3.44 77.41 -14.63
N ASP A 168 3.35 77.00 -15.89
CA ASP A 168 4.33 76.10 -16.52
C ASP A 168 5.76 76.69 -16.49
N GLN A 169 5.89 78.00 -16.73
CA GLN A 169 7.17 78.69 -16.62
C GLN A 169 7.68 78.70 -15.18
N VAL A 170 6.81 79.02 -14.22
CA VAL A 170 7.14 78.99 -12.78
C VAL A 170 7.60 77.60 -12.35
N LEU A 171 6.89 76.55 -12.73
CA LEU A 171 7.27 75.16 -12.44
C LEU A 171 8.63 74.82 -13.05
N SER A 172 8.86 75.20 -14.32
CA SER A 172 10.15 74.93 -14.98
C SER A 172 11.33 75.61 -14.29
N VAL A 173 11.16 76.88 -13.87
CA VAL A 173 12.20 77.64 -13.17
C VAL A 173 12.43 77.08 -11.77
N ARG A 174 11.36 76.76 -11.04
CA ARG A 174 11.46 76.24 -9.68
C ARG A 174 12.10 74.85 -9.63
N LEU A 175 11.72 73.97 -10.56
CA LEU A 175 12.29 72.63 -10.68
C LEU A 175 13.77 72.67 -11.11
N THR A 176 14.19 73.65 -11.90
CA THR A 176 15.60 73.77 -12.32
C THR A 176 16.50 74.42 -11.27
N CYS A 177 15.98 75.41 -10.53
CA CYS A 177 16.81 76.25 -9.67
C CYS A 177 16.82 75.84 -8.19
N ASN A 178 15.72 75.26 -7.67
CA ASN A 178 15.51 75.22 -6.22
C ASN A 178 15.16 73.83 -5.63
N ALA A 179 14.82 72.85 -6.46
CA ALA A 179 14.36 71.55 -6.00
C ALA A 179 15.47 70.50 -5.99
N SER A 180 15.73 69.90 -4.82
CA SER A 180 16.49 68.65 -4.69
C SER A 180 15.54 67.47 -4.95
N PHE A 181 15.83 66.66 -5.98
CA PHE A 181 14.97 65.55 -6.38
C PHE A 181 15.48 64.19 -5.90
N PRO A 182 14.58 63.32 -5.40
CA PRO A 182 14.73 61.87 -5.43
C PRO A 182 15.34 61.40 -6.74
N GLY A 183 16.51 60.74 -6.69
CA GLY A 183 17.12 60.09 -7.85
C GLY A 183 16.16 59.20 -8.66
N PRO A 184 15.18 58.49 -8.06
CA PRO A 184 14.18 57.73 -8.83
C PRO A 184 13.02 58.55 -9.43
N PHE A 185 12.88 59.86 -9.14
CA PHE A 185 11.87 60.68 -9.80
C PHE A 185 12.32 61.04 -11.21
N GLN A 186 11.59 60.53 -12.21
CA GLN A 186 11.76 60.94 -13.58
C GLN A 186 10.71 61.99 -13.94
N LEU A 187 11.14 63.21 -14.25
CA LEU A 187 10.27 64.24 -14.81
C LEU A 187 9.95 63.89 -16.26
N MET A 188 8.68 63.61 -16.55
CA MET A 188 8.23 63.22 -17.89
C MET A 188 7.91 64.44 -18.75
N ARG A 189 7.12 65.37 -18.21
CA ARG A 189 6.72 66.62 -18.89
C ARG A 189 6.17 67.64 -17.91
N ILE A 190 6.20 68.91 -18.31
CA ILE A 190 5.49 70.02 -17.66
C ILE A 190 4.48 70.54 -18.69
N SER A 191 3.19 70.54 -18.34
CA SER A 191 2.12 71.06 -19.20
C SER A 191 0.86 71.33 -18.39
N ASP A 192 0.04 72.29 -18.85
CA ASP A 192 -1.26 72.65 -18.27
C ASP A 192 -1.18 73.06 -16.78
N GLY A 193 -0.07 73.72 -16.39
CA GLY A 193 0.21 74.11 -15.02
C GLY A 193 0.54 72.94 -14.10
N LYS A 194 1.03 71.82 -14.63
CA LYS A 194 1.31 70.59 -13.88
C LYS A 194 2.66 69.99 -14.26
N ALA A 195 3.37 69.48 -13.27
CA ALA A 195 4.57 68.67 -13.45
C ALA A 195 4.22 67.18 -13.28
N TYR A 196 4.48 66.39 -14.31
CA TYR A 196 4.23 64.94 -14.33
C TYR A 196 5.51 64.19 -13.97
N PHE A 197 5.46 63.44 -12.86
CA PHE A 197 6.54 62.60 -12.39
C PHE A 197 6.18 61.12 -12.54
N GLN A 198 7.17 60.33 -12.92
CA GLN A 198 7.05 58.88 -13.04
C GLN A 198 8.20 58.22 -12.28
N VAL A 199 7.86 57.19 -11.51
CA VAL A 199 8.82 56.24 -10.94
C VAL A 199 8.59 54.91 -11.61
N GLU A 200 9.62 54.40 -12.31
CA GLU A 200 9.50 53.22 -13.18
C GLU A 200 8.82 52.05 -12.47
N GLY A 201 7.63 51.70 -12.96
CA GLY A 201 6.85 50.57 -12.48
C GLY A 201 6.43 50.64 -11.02
N VAL A 202 6.38 51.80 -10.37
CA VAL A 202 5.87 51.98 -8.99
C VAL A 202 4.66 52.92 -8.93
N TYR A 203 4.81 54.19 -9.33
CA TYR A 203 3.70 55.16 -9.39
C TYR A 203 3.99 56.34 -10.32
N ASP A 204 2.92 57.04 -10.69
CA ASP A 204 2.90 58.30 -11.43
C ASP A 204 2.21 59.39 -10.57
N ALA A 205 2.78 60.60 -10.53
CA ALA A 205 2.29 61.70 -9.69
C ALA A 205 2.25 63.03 -10.44
N CYS A 206 1.22 63.84 -10.19
CA CYS A 206 1.06 65.19 -10.73
C CYS A 206 1.16 66.24 -9.64
N LEU A 207 2.17 67.11 -9.72
CA LEU A 207 2.41 68.19 -8.76
C LEU A 207 2.17 69.56 -9.41
N THR A 208 1.67 70.51 -8.62
CA THR A 208 1.58 71.93 -8.99
C THR A 208 2.01 72.84 -7.84
N THR A 209 2.21 74.12 -8.10
CA THR A 209 2.68 75.11 -7.13
C THR A 209 1.67 76.25 -6.98
N SER A 210 1.56 76.81 -5.77
CA SER A 210 0.62 77.93 -5.52
C SER A 210 1.07 79.26 -6.12
N GLY A 211 2.36 79.43 -6.40
CA GLY A 211 2.91 80.68 -6.89
C GLY A 211 4.42 80.60 -7.18
N PRO A 212 5.02 81.75 -7.58
CA PRO A 212 6.41 81.85 -8.02
C PRO A 212 7.42 81.99 -6.88
N ASN A 213 6.99 82.23 -5.64
CA ASN A 213 7.91 82.38 -4.52
C ASN A 213 8.45 81.02 -4.07
N ASP A 214 9.66 81.02 -3.53
CA ASP A 214 10.30 79.80 -3.03
C ASP A 214 9.54 79.17 -1.85
N ASP A 215 8.91 80.01 -1.03
CA ASP A 215 8.07 79.63 0.13
C ASP A 215 6.67 79.12 -0.27
N ASP A 216 6.28 79.22 -1.55
CA ASP A 216 4.93 78.83 -1.96
C ASP A 216 4.76 77.31 -1.92
N ARG A 217 3.69 76.81 -1.31
CA ARG A 217 3.48 75.37 -1.15
C ARG A 217 3.29 74.62 -2.47
N TRP A 218 3.70 73.35 -2.45
CA TRP A 218 3.38 72.35 -3.47
C TRP A 218 2.01 71.71 -3.21
N TRP A 219 1.41 71.19 -4.27
CA TRP A 219 0.14 70.47 -4.23
C TRP A 219 0.23 69.18 -5.04
N LEU A 220 -0.28 68.09 -4.46
CA LEU A 220 -0.52 66.84 -5.16
C LEU A 220 -1.93 66.85 -5.75
N LEU A 221 -2.04 66.99 -7.07
CA LEU A 221 -3.33 67.03 -7.76
C LEU A 221 -3.85 65.64 -8.08
N ASP A 222 -2.96 64.77 -8.54
CA ASP A 222 -3.31 63.48 -9.09
C ASP A 222 -2.22 62.46 -8.83
N PHE A 223 -2.61 61.22 -8.57
CA PHE A 223 -1.71 60.15 -8.17
C PHE A 223 -2.25 58.80 -8.61
N HIS A 224 -1.43 58.06 -9.36
CA HIS A 224 -1.76 56.76 -9.93
C HIS A 224 -0.65 55.76 -9.58
N PHE A 225 -1.03 54.55 -9.16
CA PHE A 225 -0.05 53.49 -8.93
C PHE A 225 0.19 52.73 -10.25
N SER A 226 1.46 52.50 -10.63
CA SER A 226 1.83 51.84 -11.90
C SER A 226 2.19 50.37 -11.70
N ASP A 227 1.36 49.64 -10.93
CA ASP A 227 1.55 48.22 -10.65
C ASP A 227 1.09 47.34 -11.82
N SER A 228 1.99 46.50 -12.35
CA SER A 228 1.66 45.46 -13.34
C SER A 228 1.09 44.21 -12.65
N ALA A 229 -0.15 44.29 -12.13
CA ALA A 229 -0.85 43.14 -11.56
C ALA A 229 -1.68 42.42 -12.64
N SER A 230 -1.28 41.21 -13.04
CA SER A 230 -1.88 40.50 -14.19
C SER A 230 -3.29 39.91 -13.95
N ASN A 231 -3.79 39.91 -12.70
CA ASN A 231 -4.91 39.06 -12.27
C ASN A 231 -5.98 39.79 -11.43
N ILE A 232 -6.07 41.12 -11.47
CA ILE A 232 -7.07 41.87 -10.68
C ILE A 232 -8.16 42.36 -11.64
N ASP A 233 -9.40 41.92 -11.43
CA ASP A 233 -10.56 42.47 -12.13
C ASP A 233 -10.65 43.98 -11.85
N GLU A 234 -10.95 44.80 -12.87
CA GLU A 234 -10.98 46.27 -12.77
C GLU A 234 -11.85 46.77 -11.59
N GLU A 235 -13.00 46.12 -11.34
CA GLU A 235 -13.91 46.45 -10.24
C GLU A 235 -13.32 46.19 -8.83
N GLN A 236 -12.48 45.16 -8.67
CA GLN A 236 -11.81 44.86 -7.41
C GLN A 236 -10.61 45.79 -7.18
N SER A 237 -9.98 46.25 -8.26
CA SER A 237 -8.86 47.18 -8.21
C SER A 237 -9.25 48.52 -7.57
N ASP A 238 -10.46 49.02 -7.83
CA ASP A 238 -10.97 50.25 -7.23
C ASP A 238 -11.19 50.13 -5.72
N SER A 239 -11.73 48.99 -5.26
CA SER A 239 -11.95 48.74 -3.83
C SER A 239 -10.65 48.63 -3.04
N LEU A 240 -9.60 48.08 -3.67
CA LEU A 240 -8.27 47.95 -3.08
C LEU A 240 -7.46 49.25 -3.16
N THR A 241 -7.78 50.15 -4.09
CA THR A 241 -7.03 51.39 -4.35
C THR A 241 -7.61 52.60 -3.62
N SER A 242 -8.94 52.73 -3.57
CA SER A 242 -9.67 53.84 -2.93
C SER A 242 -9.24 54.18 -1.49
N PRO A 243 -9.05 53.22 -0.56
CA PRO A 243 -8.65 53.55 0.81
C PRO A 243 -7.22 54.10 0.89
N TYR A 244 -6.31 53.62 0.02
CA TYR A 244 -4.94 54.14 -0.03
C TYR A 244 -4.90 55.52 -0.67
N LEU A 245 -5.67 55.78 -1.74
CA LEU A 245 -5.73 57.11 -2.36
C LEU A 245 -6.23 58.17 -1.38
N THR A 246 -7.30 57.88 -0.63
CA THR A 246 -7.83 58.81 0.38
C THR A 246 -6.78 59.15 1.44
N ARG A 247 -6.02 58.12 1.90
CA ARG A 247 -4.91 58.31 2.84
C ARG A 247 -3.77 59.10 2.22
N VAL A 248 -3.38 58.77 0.98
CA VAL A 248 -2.28 59.41 0.25
C VAL A 248 -2.57 60.91 0.07
N PHE A 249 -3.75 61.30 -0.42
CA PHE A 249 -4.07 62.73 -0.59
C PHE A 249 -4.08 63.48 0.75
N ALA A 250 -4.73 62.95 1.79
CA ALA A 250 -4.81 63.62 3.10
C ALA A 250 -3.44 63.78 3.77
N THR A 251 -2.57 62.77 3.68
CA THR A 251 -1.23 62.81 4.30
C THR A 251 -0.22 63.56 3.44
N ALA A 252 -0.30 63.47 2.11
CA ALA A 252 0.51 64.27 1.20
C ALA A 252 0.21 65.76 1.39
N GLU A 253 -1.06 66.17 1.50
CA GLU A 253 -1.41 67.56 1.84
C GLU A 253 -0.82 68.00 3.18
N SER A 254 -0.83 67.12 4.20
CA SER A 254 -0.21 67.43 5.48
C SER A 254 1.31 67.56 5.41
N ILE A 255 2.00 66.77 4.58
CA ILE A 255 3.45 66.83 4.37
C ILE A 255 3.80 68.11 3.59
N LEU A 256 3.03 68.40 2.54
CA LEU A 256 3.23 69.57 1.69
C LEU A 256 2.87 70.90 2.36
N ALA A 257 2.05 70.87 3.42
CA ALA A 257 1.70 72.05 4.23
C ALA A 257 2.70 72.33 5.38
N GLN A 258 3.64 71.42 5.66
CA GLN A 258 4.67 71.64 6.69
C GLN A 258 5.77 72.55 6.15
N ASN A 259 5.89 73.75 6.74
CA ASN A 259 6.92 74.73 6.36
C ASN A 259 8.25 74.47 7.12
N ASP A 260 9.32 74.22 6.36
CA ASP A 260 10.76 74.51 6.57
C ASP A 260 11.45 74.18 7.91
N SER A 261 10.85 73.40 8.80
CA SER A 261 11.47 73.06 10.10
C SER A 261 12.33 71.79 10.06
N SER A 262 12.29 71.02 8.96
CA SER A 262 12.91 69.71 8.84
C SER A 262 14.16 69.74 7.96
N LYS A 263 15.19 68.94 8.31
CA LYS A 263 16.49 68.89 7.61
C LYS A 263 16.42 68.29 6.20
N GLU A 264 15.30 67.65 5.84
CA GLU A 264 15.11 66.99 4.55
C GLU A 264 14.18 67.83 3.66
N PRO A 265 14.45 67.92 2.35
CA PRO A 265 13.59 68.64 1.43
C PRO A 265 12.22 67.97 1.29
N VAL A 266 11.16 68.79 1.22
CA VAL A 266 9.75 68.36 1.22
C VAL A 266 9.43 67.32 0.14
N LEU A 267 10.03 67.44 -1.05
CA LEU A 267 9.82 66.49 -2.15
C LEU A 267 10.44 65.10 -1.90
N VAL A 268 11.51 65.02 -1.11
CA VAL A 268 12.11 63.73 -0.72
C VAL A 268 11.26 63.03 0.32
N GLN A 269 10.72 63.78 1.28
CA GLN A 269 9.76 63.24 2.26
C GLN A 269 8.49 62.75 1.57
N LEU A 270 7.96 63.53 0.63
CA LEU A 270 6.82 63.11 -0.18
C LEU A 270 7.14 61.83 -0.97
N HIS A 271 8.29 61.75 -1.62
CA HIS A 271 8.69 60.54 -2.35
C HIS A 271 8.81 59.31 -1.46
N THR A 272 9.53 59.39 -0.34
CA THR A 272 9.70 58.27 0.59
C THR A 272 8.34 57.79 1.13
N PHE A 273 7.43 58.71 1.40
CA PHE A 273 6.07 58.41 1.79
C PHE A 273 5.27 57.71 0.67
N LEU A 274 5.26 58.26 -0.55
CA LEU A 274 4.54 57.68 -1.69
C LEU A 274 5.08 56.30 -2.05
N GLU A 275 6.40 56.13 -2.02
CA GLU A 275 7.08 54.86 -2.23
C GLU A 275 6.66 53.85 -1.15
N GLN A 276 6.70 54.23 0.13
CA GLN A 276 6.24 53.36 1.22
C GLN A 276 4.77 52.94 1.04
N GLN A 277 3.89 53.86 0.65
CA GLN A 277 2.47 53.55 0.39
C GLN A 277 2.30 52.61 -0.81
N ALA A 278 3.09 52.76 -1.87
CA ALA A 278 3.08 51.84 -3.00
C ALA A 278 3.50 50.42 -2.60
N TYR A 279 4.56 50.27 -1.81
CA TYR A 279 5.00 48.96 -1.33
C TYR A 279 4.06 48.35 -0.29
N GLU A 280 3.41 49.16 0.56
CA GLU A 280 2.34 48.71 1.48
C GLU A 280 1.14 48.18 0.69
N ARG A 281 0.71 48.90 -0.36
CA ARG A 281 -0.33 48.44 -1.28
C ARG A 281 0.06 47.13 -1.97
N ARG A 282 1.30 46.99 -2.46
CA ARG A 282 1.79 45.73 -3.05
C ARG A 282 1.69 44.55 -2.11
N LEU A 283 2.08 44.72 -0.85
CA LEU A 283 1.90 43.68 0.17
C LEU A 283 0.42 43.34 0.39
N ALA A 284 -0.46 44.34 0.40
CA ALA A 284 -1.89 44.12 0.53
C ALA A 284 -2.48 43.36 -0.67
N ILE A 285 -2.00 43.64 -1.89
CA ILE A 285 -2.35 42.89 -3.10
C ILE A 285 -1.92 41.41 -2.95
N LEU A 286 -0.68 41.15 -2.51
CA LEU A 286 -0.19 39.79 -2.28
C LEU A 286 -1.02 39.07 -1.21
N TYR A 287 -1.40 39.76 -0.14
CA TYR A 287 -2.28 39.22 0.90
C TYR A 287 -3.67 38.86 0.36
N HIS A 288 -4.27 39.72 -0.46
CA HIS A 288 -5.56 39.45 -1.07
C HIS A 288 -5.49 38.28 -2.07
N GLN A 289 -4.41 38.19 -2.86
CA GLN A 289 -4.15 37.03 -3.72
C GLN A 289 -4.06 35.74 -2.90
N LEU A 290 -3.39 35.74 -1.74
CA LEU A 290 -3.34 34.58 -0.85
C LEU A 290 -4.71 34.20 -0.30
N GLN A 291 -5.53 35.20 0.06
CA GLN A 291 -6.89 34.96 0.51
C GLN A 291 -7.72 34.27 -0.58
N HIS A 292 -7.57 34.67 -1.85
CA HIS A 292 -8.20 34.00 -2.99
C HIS A 292 -7.65 32.59 -3.23
N CYS A 293 -6.32 32.42 -3.23
CA CYS A 293 -5.67 31.11 -3.37
C CYS A 293 -6.13 30.11 -2.28
N SER A 294 -6.28 30.57 -1.04
CA SER A 294 -6.77 29.76 0.08
C SER A 294 -8.24 29.36 -0.10
N ARG A 295 -9.11 30.23 -0.64
CA ARG A 295 -10.52 29.90 -0.89
C ARG A 295 -10.71 28.90 -2.04
N LEU A 296 -9.83 28.92 -3.04
CA LEU A 296 -9.94 28.12 -4.26
C LEU A 296 -9.18 26.79 -4.18
N HIS A 297 -7.86 26.81 -4.47
CA HIS A 297 -7.06 25.61 -4.70
C HIS A 297 -6.33 25.09 -3.46
N TRP A 298 -5.92 25.98 -2.56
CA TRP A 298 -4.98 25.66 -1.47
C TRP A 298 -5.67 25.33 -0.14
N ALA A 299 -6.98 25.59 -0.02
CA ALA A 299 -7.83 25.29 1.13
C ALA A 299 -7.14 25.61 2.47
N GLY A 300 -7.00 24.60 3.34
CA GLY A 300 -6.39 24.72 4.66
C GLY A 300 -4.91 24.32 4.72
N ASN A 301 -4.24 24.16 3.58
CA ASN A 301 -2.83 23.74 3.52
C ASN A 301 -1.87 24.94 3.53
N LEU A 302 -2.41 26.15 3.41
CA LEU A 302 -1.69 27.42 3.44
C LEU A 302 -2.21 28.25 4.64
N ARG A 303 -1.29 28.76 5.45
CA ARG A 303 -1.57 29.72 6.52
C ARG A 303 -0.81 30.99 6.25
N TYR A 304 -1.49 32.11 6.32
CA TYR A 304 -0.91 33.40 6.03
C TYR A 304 -1.21 34.39 7.15
N PHE A 305 -0.25 35.25 7.45
CA PHE A 305 -0.34 36.29 8.45
C PHE A 305 0.24 37.58 7.91
N LEU A 306 -0.54 38.66 7.97
CA LEU A 306 -0.04 40.00 7.73
C LEU A 306 0.16 40.67 9.08
N ASP A 307 1.42 40.91 9.45
CA ASP A 307 1.74 41.77 10.58
C ASP A 307 1.72 43.23 10.12
N THR A 308 0.67 43.94 10.51
CA THR A 308 0.46 45.35 10.17
C THR A 308 1.52 46.26 10.78
N THR A 309 2.17 45.84 11.86
CA THR A 309 3.19 46.66 12.55
C THR A 309 4.55 46.56 11.89
N SER A 310 4.93 45.37 11.45
CA SER A 310 6.23 45.13 10.84
C SER A 310 6.21 45.12 9.31
N GLN A 311 5.03 45.28 8.68
CA GLN A 311 4.83 45.15 7.24
C GLN A 311 5.43 43.84 6.70
N LYS A 312 5.19 42.76 7.44
CA LYS A 312 5.67 41.40 7.12
C LYS A 312 4.49 40.51 6.82
N LEU A 313 4.52 39.88 5.66
CA LEU A 313 3.61 38.84 5.23
C LEU A 313 4.31 37.49 5.41
N GLU A 314 3.87 36.71 6.41
CA GLU A 314 4.35 35.34 6.61
C GLU A 314 3.37 34.35 5.95
N VAL A 315 3.90 33.49 5.09
CA VAL A 315 3.18 32.47 4.34
C VAL A 315 3.77 31.11 4.68
N GLN A 316 3.04 30.32 5.43
CA GLN A 316 3.41 28.94 5.75
C GLN A 316 2.64 27.99 4.84
N TYR A 317 3.34 27.09 4.17
CA TYR A 317 2.76 26.10 3.25
C TYR A 317 2.95 24.68 3.79
N TRP A 318 2.14 23.74 3.28
CA TRP A 318 2.10 22.32 3.69
C TRP A 318 1.69 22.09 5.15
N ILE A 319 0.72 22.87 5.64
CA ILE A 319 0.17 22.72 6.99
C ILE A 319 -0.92 21.66 7.03
N SER A 320 -0.87 20.78 8.02
CA SER A 320 -1.93 19.79 8.27
C SER A 320 -3.05 20.37 9.13
N ARG A 321 -4.31 20.17 8.73
CA ARG A 321 -5.51 20.65 9.45
C ARG A 321 -5.57 20.24 10.93
N GLY A 322 -4.85 19.20 11.34
CA GLY A 322 -4.76 18.73 12.73
C GLY A 322 -3.98 19.65 13.67
N ASP A 323 -3.16 20.57 13.16
CA ASP A 323 -2.34 21.48 13.96
C ASP A 323 -3.02 22.84 14.25
N LEU A 324 -4.25 23.05 13.76
CA LEU A 324 -5.03 24.25 14.02
C LEU A 324 -5.47 24.42 15.49
N ALA A 325 -5.31 23.38 16.33
CA ALA A 325 -5.81 23.34 17.70
C ALA A 325 -4.72 23.32 18.79
N VAL A 326 -3.44 23.22 18.45
CA VAL A 326 -2.37 23.00 19.45
C VAL A 326 -1.57 24.30 19.62
N LYS A 327 -1.75 24.98 20.75
CA LYS A 327 -0.73 25.91 21.29
C LYS A 327 0.59 25.13 21.31
N VAL A 328 1.64 25.72 20.76
CA VAL A 328 3.00 25.15 20.62
C VAL A 328 3.44 24.42 21.89
N ASP A 329 3.18 23.11 21.95
CA ASP A 329 3.82 22.19 22.87
C ASP A 329 5.18 21.85 22.26
N LYS A 330 6.26 22.28 22.91
CA LYS A 330 7.65 22.10 22.49
C LYS A 330 8.13 20.63 22.42
N ASN A 331 7.21 19.66 22.57
CA ASN A 331 7.51 18.23 22.69
C ASN A 331 6.95 17.35 21.56
N LYS A 332 6.42 17.92 20.46
CA LYS A 332 6.15 17.12 19.25
C LYS A 332 7.44 16.93 18.43
N SER A 333 7.55 15.76 17.80
CA SER A 333 8.75 15.26 17.12
C SER A 333 9.42 16.27 16.18
N PRO A 334 10.77 16.36 16.17
CA PRO A 334 11.55 17.29 15.32
C PRO A 334 11.48 16.99 13.82
N TYR A 335 10.65 16.03 13.41
CA TYR A 335 10.52 15.54 12.03
C TYR A 335 9.26 16.04 11.32
N ASN A 336 8.30 16.62 12.04
CA ASN A 336 7.13 17.27 11.43
C ASN A 336 7.47 18.59 10.73
N ASP A 337 8.69 19.11 10.96
CA ASP A 337 9.18 20.37 10.38
C ASP A 337 9.86 20.18 9.01
N LEU A 338 10.24 18.94 8.64
CA LEU A 338 10.84 18.66 7.32
C LEU A 338 9.89 18.98 6.15
N LEU A 339 8.59 18.72 6.37
CA LEU A 339 7.52 18.91 5.39
C LEU A 339 6.90 20.30 5.46
N ARG A 340 7.44 21.24 6.24
CA ARG A 340 6.91 22.61 6.36
C ARG A 340 7.91 23.60 5.80
N GLY A 341 7.40 24.63 5.14
CA GLY A 341 8.18 25.79 4.78
C GLY A 341 7.43 27.06 5.09
N SER A 342 8.19 28.10 5.46
CA SER A 342 7.69 29.45 5.70
C SER A 342 8.37 30.41 4.74
N LEU A 343 7.59 31.28 4.12
CA LEU A 343 8.02 32.38 3.28
C LEU A 343 7.67 33.67 3.99
N ARG A 344 8.67 34.51 4.25
CA ARG A 344 8.48 35.84 4.82
C ARG A 344 8.74 36.87 3.75
N VAL A 345 7.68 37.56 3.33
CA VAL A 345 7.73 38.66 2.37
C VAL A 345 7.60 39.96 3.16
N TYR A 346 8.57 40.86 3.04
CA TYR A 346 8.52 42.11 3.80
C TYR A 346 9.14 43.28 3.02
N VAL A 347 8.68 44.48 3.36
CA VAL A 347 9.24 45.72 2.82
C VAL A 347 10.50 46.05 3.62
N HIS A 348 11.61 46.18 2.90
CA HIS A 348 12.91 46.51 3.47
C HIS A 348 13.44 47.78 2.81
N GLN A 349 13.97 48.68 3.64
CA GLN A 349 14.66 49.87 3.18
C GLN A 349 16.16 49.58 3.13
N GLU A 350 16.74 49.56 1.94
CA GLU A 350 18.16 49.29 1.76
C GLU A 350 18.95 50.57 1.46
N PRO A 351 20.14 50.74 2.05
CA PRO A 351 21.03 51.80 1.61
C PRO A 351 21.54 51.49 0.20
N LEU A 352 21.47 52.47 -0.71
CA LEU A 352 22.02 52.36 -2.05
C LEU A 352 23.52 51.99 -1.99
N ARG A 353 23.94 51.00 -2.79
CA ARG A 353 25.35 50.56 -2.92
C ARG A 353 25.83 50.71 -4.36
N GLY A 354 27.11 51.04 -4.55
CA GLY A 354 27.73 51.14 -5.87
C GLY A 354 27.25 52.35 -6.68
N VAL A 355 26.93 52.15 -7.97
CA VAL A 355 26.58 53.22 -8.92
C VAL A 355 25.35 54.02 -8.49
N GLY A 356 24.32 53.37 -7.93
CA GLY A 356 23.11 54.05 -7.47
C GLY A 356 23.35 55.04 -6.33
N ARG A 357 24.33 54.76 -5.45
CA ARG A 357 24.77 55.71 -4.40
C ARG A 357 25.49 56.91 -5.01
N VAL A 358 26.32 56.68 -6.01
CA VAL A 358 27.06 57.74 -6.70
C VAL A 358 26.11 58.66 -7.46
N LEU A 359 25.14 58.10 -8.19
CA LEU A 359 24.13 58.88 -8.92
C LEU A 359 23.22 59.68 -7.98
N SER A 360 22.76 59.08 -6.88
CA SER A 360 21.98 59.83 -5.86
C SER A 360 22.82 60.90 -5.17
N SER A 361 24.11 60.67 -4.94
CA SER A 361 25.01 61.70 -4.38
C SER A 361 25.26 62.89 -5.30
N LEU A 362 25.23 62.67 -6.62
CA LEU A 362 25.37 63.73 -7.61
C LEU A 362 24.06 64.53 -7.80
N ALA A 363 22.91 63.89 -7.58
CA ALA A 363 21.59 64.52 -7.74
C ALA A 363 21.12 65.30 -6.50
N MET A 364 21.59 64.96 -5.30
CA MET A 364 21.07 65.47 -4.02
C MET A 364 22.09 66.28 -3.18
N ASP A 365 23.08 66.89 -3.81
CA ASP A 365 24.21 67.63 -3.22
C ASP A 365 24.07 67.88 -1.69
N SER A 366 24.70 67.00 -0.88
CA SER A 366 24.72 66.92 0.61
C SER A 366 23.64 66.12 1.40
N VAL A 367 22.57 65.58 0.79
CA VAL A 367 21.51 64.82 1.52
C VAL A 367 21.57 63.29 1.28
N SER A 368 22.61 62.80 0.58
CA SER A 368 22.62 61.47 -0.05
C SER A 368 22.76 60.25 0.88
N ASP A 369 23.18 60.41 2.14
CA ASP A 369 23.44 59.26 3.01
C ASP A 369 22.16 58.69 3.67
N ASP A 370 21.05 59.43 3.65
CA ASP A 370 19.79 59.05 4.30
C ASP A 370 18.72 58.48 3.35
N PHE A 371 18.89 58.59 2.03
CA PHE A 371 17.93 58.04 1.07
C PHE A 371 18.00 56.50 1.01
N ARG A 372 16.91 55.84 1.40
CA ARG A 372 16.79 54.38 1.44
C ARG A 372 15.57 53.94 0.62
N PRO A 373 15.74 53.53 -0.64
CA PRO A 373 14.63 53.01 -1.42
C PRO A 373 14.03 51.77 -0.75
N CYS A 374 12.73 51.62 -0.91
CA CYS A 374 11.99 50.47 -0.45
C CYS A 374 12.12 49.34 -1.48
N ALA A 375 12.31 48.12 -1.02
CA ALA A 375 12.28 46.92 -1.85
C ALA A 375 11.53 45.80 -1.13
N ILE A 376 10.90 44.91 -1.88
CA ILE A 376 10.28 43.71 -1.31
C ILE A 376 11.34 42.61 -1.26
N ARG A 377 11.66 42.13 -0.05
CA ARG A 377 12.52 40.97 0.15
C ARG A 377 11.69 39.74 0.48
N VAL A 378 12.17 38.60 -0.02
CA VAL A 378 11.58 37.28 0.22
C VAL A 378 12.61 36.42 0.93
N GLU A 379 12.33 36.11 2.19
CA GLU A 379 13.08 35.13 2.95
C GLU A 379 12.35 33.79 2.93
N TRP A 380 13.03 32.75 2.47
CA TRP A 380 12.52 31.37 2.53
C TRP A 380 13.19 30.65 3.70
N ASP A 381 12.38 30.12 4.61
CA ASP A 381 12.78 29.45 5.85
C ASP A 381 12.27 27.99 5.84
N VAL A 382 13.21 27.05 5.92
CA VAL A 382 12.99 25.59 5.88
C VAL A 382 14.04 24.94 6.77
N ASP A 383 13.75 23.74 7.27
CA ASP A 383 14.68 22.95 8.09
C ASP A 383 16.11 22.92 7.50
N GLN A 384 17.09 23.16 8.37
CA GLN A 384 18.50 23.36 8.04
C GLN A 384 19.10 22.14 7.32
N ARG A 385 18.58 20.94 7.59
CA ARG A 385 19.00 19.68 6.95
C ARG A 385 18.69 19.68 5.46
N VAL A 386 17.48 20.11 5.10
CA VAL A 386 17.02 20.18 3.70
C VAL A 386 17.65 21.36 2.99
N ARG A 387 17.82 22.49 3.69
CA ARG A 387 18.48 23.69 3.13
C ARG A 387 19.93 23.44 2.73
N SER A 388 20.66 22.60 3.48
CA SER A 388 22.07 22.29 3.20
C SER A 388 22.31 21.59 1.85
N GLU A 389 21.27 20.97 1.29
CA GLU A 389 21.35 20.27 -0.01
C GLU A 389 21.24 21.22 -1.21
N LEU A 390 20.74 22.45 -1.00
CA LEU A 390 20.70 23.48 -2.04
C LEU A 390 22.01 24.28 -2.05
N GLN A 391 22.86 24.02 -3.05
CA GLN A 391 24.16 24.69 -3.22
C GLN A 391 24.06 26.21 -3.53
N THR A 392 22.88 26.71 -3.91
CA THR A 392 22.64 28.09 -4.34
C THR A 392 21.58 28.75 -3.49
N ALA A 393 21.84 29.97 -2.98
CA ALA A 393 20.83 30.76 -2.29
C ALA A 393 19.69 31.09 -3.27
N PRO A 394 18.42 30.84 -2.89
CA PRO A 394 17.30 31.05 -3.79
C PRO A 394 17.01 32.55 -3.92
N ASN A 395 17.25 33.13 -5.10
CA ASN A 395 16.68 34.43 -5.46
C ASN A 395 15.25 34.19 -5.94
N PHE A 396 14.28 34.80 -5.27
CA PHE A 396 12.89 34.84 -5.69
C PHE A 396 12.63 36.22 -6.28
N ASN A 397 12.42 36.29 -7.60
CA ASN A 397 12.01 37.53 -8.25
C ASN A 397 10.48 37.60 -8.21
N LEU A 398 9.96 38.76 -7.80
CA LEU A 398 8.53 39.03 -7.62
C LEU A 398 7.89 39.70 -8.85
N ASP A 399 8.59 39.74 -9.97
CA ASP A 399 8.10 40.37 -11.21
C ASP A 399 7.62 39.28 -12.18
N PRO A 400 6.30 39.17 -12.48
CA PRO A 400 5.16 40.01 -12.07
C PRO A 400 4.59 39.68 -10.66
N LEU A 401 3.85 40.63 -10.08
CA LEU A 401 3.34 40.63 -8.70
C LEU A 401 2.30 39.52 -8.45
N ASN A 402 2.76 38.28 -8.37
CA ASN A 402 1.95 37.07 -8.22
C ASN A 402 2.51 36.19 -7.10
N ILE A 403 1.75 36.10 -6.00
CA ILE A 403 2.16 35.28 -4.85
C ILE A 403 2.09 33.78 -5.14
N GLU A 404 1.20 33.33 -6.03
CA GLU A 404 1.01 31.91 -6.32
C GLU A 404 2.22 31.33 -7.07
N SER A 405 2.75 32.07 -8.04
CA SER A 405 3.99 31.67 -8.74
C SER A 405 5.18 31.62 -7.79
N LEU A 406 5.24 32.56 -6.83
CA LEU A 406 6.27 32.58 -5.80
C LEU A 406 6.17 31.33 -4.90
N VAL A 407 4.98 31.02 -4.37
CA VAL A 407 4.77 29.84 -3.53
C VAL A 407 5.06 28.55 -4.30
N LEU A 408 4.62 28.45 -5.56
CA LEU A 408 4.94 27.30 -6.43
C LEU A 408 6.45 27.17 -6.67
N SER A 409 7.17 28.26 -6.91
CA SER A 409 8.62 28.23 -7.08
C SER A 409 9.37 27.83 -5.81
N ALA A 410 8.85 28.22 -4.64
CA ALA A 410 9.41 27.81 -3.35
C ALA A 410 9.17 26.32 -3.09
N ILE A 411 7.97 25.83 -3.40
CA ILE A 411 7.61 24.42 -3.30
C ILE A 411 8.41 23.56 -4.28
N ASP A 412 8.66 24.03 -5.49
CA ASP A 412 9.48 23.35 -6.48
C ASP A 412 10.90 23.11 -5.92
N ARG A 413 11.54 24.18 -5.43
CA ARG A 413 12.86 24.12 -4.78
C ARG A 413 12.85 23.27 -3.52
N HIS A 414 11.81 23.35 -2.69
CA HIS A 414 11.68 22.52 -1.49
C HIS A 414 11.53 21.04 -1.84
N SER A 415 10.71 20.73 -2.83
CA SER A 415 10.48 19.35 -3.28
C SER A 415 11.75 18.74 -3.88
N LEU A 416 12.53 19.50 -4.65
CA LEU A 416 13.85 19.08 -5.13
C LEU A 416 14.75 18.70 -3.96
N ALA A 417 14.89 19.59 -2.98
CA ALA A 417 15.77 19.39 -1.83
C ALA A 417 15.33 18.21 -0.94
N LEU A 418 14.02 18.02 -0.76
CA LEU A 418 13.47 16.87 -0.05
C LEU A 418 13.73 15.56 -0.79
N MET A 419 13.53 15.52 -2.12
CA MET A 419 13.79 14.31 -2.90
C MET A 419 15.28 13.97 -2.94
N THR A 420 16.18 14.95 -3.04
CA THR A 420 17.64 14.70 -2.95
C THR A 420 18.04 14.17 -1.57
N PHE A 421 17.42 14.69 -0.50
CA PHE A 421 17.63 14.20 0.85
C PHE A 421 17.19 12.74 1.01
N PHE A 422 15.97 12.40 0.55
CA PHE A 422 15.49 11.02 0.58
C PHE A 422 16.31 10.08 -0.31
N GLN A 423 16.79 10.55 -1.46
CA GLN A 423 17.65 9.76 -2.33
C GLN A 423 18.94 9.33 -1.62
N LYS A 424 19.64 10.27 -0.97
CA LYS A 424 20.86 9.96 -0.19
C LYS A 424 20.58 8.93 0.90
N GLN A 425 19.51 9.13 1.67
CA GLN A 425 19.10 8.21 2.72
C GLN A 425 18.80 6.79 2.20
N ILE A 426 18.16 6.67 1.04
CA ILE A 426 17.84 5.36 0.43
C ILE A 426 19.09 4.66 -0.11
N VAL A 427 20.03 5.41 -0.69
CA VAL A 427 21.26 4.87 -1.29
C VAL A 427 22.27 4.41 -0.22
N GLU A 428 22.34 5.10 0.91
CA GLU A 428 23.21 4.75 2.05
C GLU A 428 22.79 3.43 2.72
N GLU A 429 21.52 3.03 2.61
CA GLU A 429 20.97 1.86 3.30
C GLU A 429 21.30 0.53 2.60
N ALA A 430 21.97 -0.36 3.35
CA ALA A 430 22.49 -1.64 2.86
C ALA A 430 21.38 -2.65 2.46
N ARG A 431 20.18 -2.56 3.05
CA ARG A 431 19.05 -3.46 2.76
C ARG A 431 18.29 -3.09 1.48
N LEU A 432 18.51 -1.88 0.95
CA LEU A 432 17.79 -1.35 -0.19
C LEU A 432 18.68 -1.32 -1.45
N GLY A 433 19.84 -0.68 -1.38
CA GLY A 433 20.58 -0.35 -2.59
C GLY A 433 22.06 -0.71 -2.61
N ALA A 434 22.73 -0.90 -1.47
CA ALA A 434 24.18 -1.14 -1.42
C ALA A 434 25.01 -0.25 -2.38
N GLY A 435 24.62 1.03 -2.53
CA GLY A 435 25.31 1.98 -3.42
C GLY A 435 25.04 1.84 -4.93
N SER A 436 24.06 1.06 -5.39
CA SER A 436 23.72 1.01 -6.82
C SER A 436 22.81 2.18 -7.24
N ASP A 437 23.33 3.10 -8.05
CA ASP A 437 22.60 4.26 -8.62
C ASP A 437 21.36 3.87 -9.45
N GLN A 438 21.25 2.60 -9.87
CA GLN A 438 20.10 2.10 -10.63
C GLN A 438 18.86 1.82 -9.78
N PHE A 439 18.98 1.79 -8.44
CA PHE A 439 17.87 1.51 -7.54
C PHE A 439 16.94 2.71 -7.32
N CYS A 440 17.51 3.92 -7.23
CA CYS A 440 16.77 5.15 -6.94
C CYS A 440 17.22 6.28 -7.88
N ILE A 441 16.33 6.70 -8.78
CA ILE A 441 16.61 7.73 -9.78
C ILE A 441 15.74 8.95 -9.48
N LEU A 442 16.39 10.10 -9.26
CA LEU A 442 15.70 11.39 -9.19
C LEU A 442 15.20 11.80 -10.58
N ARG A 443 13.90 12.07 -10.69
CA ARG A 443 13.24 12.51 -11.92
C ARG A 443 12.67 13.91 -11.71
N SER A 444 12.98 14.80 -12.64
CA SER A 444 12.30 16.09 -12.79
C SER A 444 11.23 15.94 -13.87
N LEU A 445 9.98 16.04 -13.45
CA LEU A 445 8.77 16.00 -14.26
C LEU A 445 8.47 17.42 -14.75
N THR A 446 8.53 17.65 -16.06
CA THR A 446 8.08 18.91 -16.66
C THR A 446 6.55 18.93 -16.74
N MET A 447 5.87 19.04 -15.60
CA MET A 447 4.43 19.24 -15.54
C MET A 447 4.16 20.72 -15.23
N GLN A 448 3.47 21.41 -16.14
CA GLN A 448 2.99 22.77 -15.89
C GLN A 448 1.73 22.70 -15.00
N GLY A 449 1.72 23.46 -13.90
CA GLY A 449 0.57 23.56 -12.99
C GLY A 449 0.79 22.89 -11.63
N PHE A 450 -0.26 22.33 -11.03
CA PHE A 450 -0.25 21.74 -9.68
C PHE A 450 0.29 20.29 -9.62
N GLY A 451 0.97 19.81 -10.66
CA GLY A 451 1.58 18.47 -10.67
C GLY A 451 2.88 18.40 -9.86
N PRO A 452 3.29 17.25 -9.32
CA PRO A 452 4.58 17.12 -8.66
C PRO A 452 5.73 17.29 -9.67
N SER A 453 6.60 18.28 -9.45
CA SER A 453 7.75 18.55 -10.32
C SER A 453 8.91 17.59 -10.12
N HIS A 454 9.13 17.12 -8.89
CA HIS A 454 10.24 16.23 -8.57
C HIS A 454 9.72 14.95 -7.91
N ALA A 455 10.24 13.82 -8.36
CA ALA A 455 9.86 12.50 -7.86
C ALA A 455 11.04 11.53 -7.89
N LEU A 456 11.00 10.51 -7.05
CA LEU A 456 11.97 9.42 -7.01
C LEU A 456 11.37 8.17 -7.65
N GLU A 457 12.01 7.69 -8.71
CA GLU A 457 11.75 6.38 -9.29
C GLU A 457 12.56 5.34 -8.52
N ILE A 458 11.86 4.42 -7.83
CA ILE A 458 12.45 3.38 -6.99
C ILE A 458 12.15 2.02 -7.62
N LYS A 459 13.21 1.28 -7.96
CA LYS A 459 13.10 -0.07 -8.53
C LYS A 459 13.18 -1.12 -7.43
N LEU A 460 12.03 -1.56 -6.91
CA LEU A 460 11.97 -2.52 -5.80
C LEU A 460 12.30 -3.96 -6.26
N THR A 461 11.69 -4.38 -7.36
CA THR A 461 11.93 -5.67 -8.05
C THR A 461 12.14 -5.43 -9.55
N GLU A 462 12.42 -6.47 -10.34
CA GLU A 462 12.50 -6.30 -11.80
C GLU A 462 11.16 -5.94 -12.43
N GLN A 463 10.04 -6.36 -11.81
CA GLN A 463 8.69 -6.15 -12.30
C GLN A 463 8.01 -4.93 -11.65
N VAL A 464 8.39 -4.58 -10.42
CA VAL A 464 7.75 -3.51 -9.64
C VAL A 464 8.66 -2.30 -9.54
N ARG A 465 8.21 -1.21 -10.17
CA ARG A 465 8.78 0.13 -10.03
C ARG A 465 7.75 1.05 -9.40
N ILE A 466 8.25 1.96 -8.56
CA ILE A 466 7.42 2.87 -7.80
C ILE A 466 7.89 4.30 -7.99
N LEU A 467 6.93 5.22 -8.03
CA LEU A 467 7.15 6.65 -8.00
C LEU A 467 6.78 7.20 -6.63
N LEU A 468 7.78 7.68 -5.89
CA LEU A 468 7.58 8.48 -4.68
C LEU A 468 7.59 9.96 -5.07
N TYR A 469 6.54 10.69 -4.73
CA TYR A 469 6.44 12.12 -5.02
C TYR A 469 5.80 12.85 -3.84
N VAL A 470 6.00 14.17 -3.77
CA VAL A 470 5.28 15.03 -2.83
C VAL A 470 4.27 15.86 -3.61
N SER A 471 3.03 15.84 -3.15
CA SER A 471 1.96 16.65 -3.74
C SER A 471 2.23 18.14 -3.50
N THR A 472 2.17 18.96 -4.55
CA THR A 472 2.43 20.40 -4.50
C THR A 472 1.46 21.14 -3.57
N ILE A 473 0.17 20.79 -3.59
CA ILE A 473 -0.86 21.48 -2.80
C ILE A 473 -0.91 20.95 -1.37
N THR A 474 -0.80 19.63 -1.18
CA THR A 474 -1.05 19.00 0.14
C THR A 474 0.22 18.74 0.94
N GLY A 475 1.40 18.74 0.31
CA GLY A 475 2.67 18.41 0.97
C GLY A 475 2.77 16.96 1.44
N ARG A 476 1.82 16.10 1.05
CA ARG A 476 1.83 14.68 1.42
C ARG A 476 2.70 13.90 0.45
N ALA A 477 3.52 13.01 1.00
CA ALA A 477 4.19 11.99 0.23
C ALA A 477 3.13 11.03 -0.33
N GLY A 478 3.16 10.84 -1.65
CA GLY A 478 2.34 9.90 -2.39
C GLY A 478 3.22 8.87 -3.06
N ILE A 479 2.74 7.63 -3.10
CA ILE A 479 3.43 6.51 -3.73
C ILE A 479 2.52 5.92 -4.80
N LYS A 480 3.04 5.76 -6.01
CA LYS A 480 2.30 5.15 -7.14
C LYS A 480 3.12 4.07 -7.83
N SER A 481 2.46 3.01 -8.29
CA SER A 481 3.10 1.95 -9.07
C SER A 481 3.25 2.36 -10.55
N LEU A 482 4.36 1.98 -11.16
CA LEU A 482 4.69 2.22 -12.57
C LEU A 482 4.62 0.92 -13.37
N VAL A 483 4.00 0.94 -14.56
CA VAL A 483 3.98 -0.19 -15.49
C VAL A 483 5.28 -0.20 -16.29
N ILE A 484 5.95 -1.35 -16.36
CA ILE A 484 7.08 -1.56 -17.26
C ILE A 484 6.51 -1.95 -18.63
N THR A 485 6.47 -1.02 -19.59
CA THR A 485 6.21 -1.36 -20.99
C THR A 485 7.54 -1.65 -21.70
N PRO A 486 7.74 -2.83 -22.32
CA PRO A 486 9.02 -3.24 -22.90
C PRO A 486 9.44 -2.50 -24.18
N SER A 487 8.74 -1.43 -24.61
CA SER A 487 8.86 -0.87 -25.96
C SER A 487 9.04 0.65 -26.09
N GLU A 488 9.49 1.39 -25.06
CA GLU A 488 9.81 2.82 -25.22
C GLU A 488 11.11 3.19 -24.47
N PRO A 489 12.17 3.63 -25.17
CA PRO A 489 13.43 4.02 -24.54
C PRO A 489 13.43 5.45 -23.96
N ASN A 490 12.28 6.12 -23.83
CA ASN A 490 12.23 7.50 -23.32
C ASN A 490 11.03 7.76 -22.41
N ASN A 491 11.32 7.98 -21.11
CA ASN A 491 10.64 8.90 -20.18
C ASN A 491 9.10 8.86 -20.02
N SER A 492 8.37 7.89 -20.57
CA SER A 492 6.92 7.79 -20.45
C SER A 492 6.53 6.93 -19.23
N LEU A 493 6.31 7.60 -18.10
CA LEU A 493 5.79 6.96 -16.88
C LEU A 493 4.29 6.67 -17.08
N LYS A 494 3.92 5.42 -17.34
CA LYS A 494 2.52 4.97 -17.32
C LYS A 494 2.18 4.43 -15.93
N LEU A 495 1.26 5.12 -15.25
CA LEU A 495 0.75 4.69 -13.94
C LEU A 495 0.00 3.35 -14.08
N CYS A 496 0.28 2.40 -13.18
CA CYS A 496 -0.55 1.20 -13.05
C CYS A 496 -1.90 1.59 -12.48
N TRP A 497 -3.00 1.15 -13.10
CA TRP A 497 -4.35 1.29 -12.54
C TRP A 497 -4.77 0.03 -11.77
N ASN A 498 -3.84 -0.57 -11.01
CA ASN A 498 -4.12 -1.82 -10.32
C ASN A 498 -4.61 -1.53 -8.90
N HIS A 499 -5.94 -1.41 -8.77
CA HIS A 499 -6.62 -0.88 -7.60
C HIS A 499 -6.21 -1.51 -6.25
N SER A 500 -5.92 -2.81 -6.21
CA SER A 500 -5.53 -3.51 -4.97
C SER A 500 -4.12 -3.12 -4.49
N ARG A 501 -3.17 -2.94 -5.40
CA ARG A 501 -1.80 -2.52 -5.08
C ARG A 501 -1.77 -1.06 -4.67
N ASP A 502 -2.58 -0.22 -5.32
CA ASP A 502 -2.67 1.20 -4.99
C ASP A 502 -3.18 1.44 -3.56
N VAL A 503 -4.06 0.58 -3.03
CA VAL A 503 -4.51 0.65 -1.63
C VAL A 503 -3.38 0.36 -0.65
N LEU A 504 -2.55 -0.66 -0.92
CA LEU A 504 -1.38 -0.97 -0.08
C LEU A 504 -0.36 0.17 -0.13
N LEU A 505 -0.10 0.73 -1.31
CA LEU A 505 0.78 1.88 -1.49
C LEU A 505 0.25 3.13 -0.79
N GLN A 506 -1.07 3.33 -0.80
CA GLN A 506 -1.71 4.43 -0.08
C GLN A 506 -1.56 4.25 1.44
N HIS A 507 -1.70 3.03 1.97
CA HIS A 507 -1.43 2.75 3.38
C HIS A 507 0.04 2.97 3.76
N VAL A 508 0.99 2.60 2.89
CA VAL A 508 2.41 2.89 3.10
C VAL A 508 2.66 4.39 3.08
N ALA A 509 2.07 5.12 2.13
CA ALA A 509 2.13 6.57 2.06
C ALA A 509 1.55 7.24 3.31
N ASP A 510 0.42 6.76 3.83
CA ASP A 510 -0.18 7.27 5.07
C ASP A 510 0.73 7.06 6.29
N LYS A 511 1.42 5.91 6.37
CA LYS A 511 2.42 5.64 7.43
C LYS A 511 3.64 6.55 7.32
N ILE A 512 4.12 6.82 6.10
CA ILE A 512 5.22 7.77 5.85
C ILE A 512 4.79 9.20 6.22
N ASN A 513 3.58 9.59 5.88
CA ASN A 513 3.02 10.89 6.25
C ASN A 513 2.82 11.04 7.77
N ALA A 514 2.59 9.93 8.50
CA ALA A 514 2.51 9.95 9.95
C ALA A 514 3.90 10.07 10.62
N ASN A 515 4.92 9.41 10.07
CA ASN A 515 6.30 9.47 10.54
C ASN A 515 7.28 9.45 9.35
N PRO A 516 7.82 10.60 8.90
CA PRO A 516 8.71 10.62 7.73
C PRO A 516 10.05 9.94 7.99
N SER A 517 10.45 9.76 9.25
CA SER A 517 11.66 9.03 9.64
C SER A 517 11.55 7.52 9.44
N SER A 518 10.34 6.95 9.32
CA SER A 518 10.14 5.51 9.07
C SER A 518 10.10 5.18 7.58
N LEU A 519 10.38 6.13 6.69
CA LEU A 519 10.34 5.94 5.24
C LEU A 519 11.18 4.74 4.80
N ILE A 520 12.42 4.64 5.29
CA ILE A 520 13.33 3.53 4.98
C ILE A 520 12.74 2.20 5.45
N GLU A 521 12.31 2.10 6.71
CA GLU A 521 11.74 0.87 7.28
C GLU A 521 10.51 0.42 6.52
N GLN A 522 9.59 1.35 6.22
CA GLN A 522 8.38 1.05 5.46
C GLN A 522 8.67 0.62 4.03
N LEU A 523 9.70 1.19 3.40
CA LEU A 523 10.11 0.83 2.05
C LEU A 523 10.81 -0.53 2.01
N ILE A 524 11.59 -0.87 3.04
CA ILE A 524 12.14 -2.22 3.25
C ILE A 524 11.00 -3.22 3.43
N ASP A 525 10.08 -2.98 4.36
CA ASP A 525 8.94 -3.86 4.62
C ASP A 525 8.12 -4.10 3.34
N PHE A 526 7.84 -3.03 2.59
CA PHE A 526 7.09 -3.13 1.34
C PHE A 526 7.87 -3.89 0.26
N ARG A 527 9.20 -3.70 0.16
CA ARG A 527 10.05 -4.48 -0.73
C ARG A 527 10.00 -5.97 -0.38
N MET A 528 10.07 -6.31 0.90
CA MET A 528 9.98 -7.70 1.34
C MET A 528 8.62 -8.31 1.00
N GLN A 529 7.53 -7.58 1.18
CA GLN A 529 6.17 -8.00 0.80
C GLN A 529 6.03 -8.22 -0.71
N CYS A 530 6.67 -7.39 -1.54
CA CYS A 530 6.69 -7.60 -2.99
C CYS A 530 7.41 -8.91 -3.34
N PHE A 531 8.60 -9.13 -2.76
CA PHE A 531 9.35 -10.37 -2.98
C PHE A 531 8.60 -11.60 -2.48
N THR A 532 7.94 -11.54 -1.31
CA THR A 532 7.14 -12.66 -0.82
C THR A 532 6.00 -12.97 -1.77
N HIS A 533 5.27 -11.95 -2.24
CA HIS A 533 4.14 -12.15 -3.16
C HIS A 533 4.60 -12.68 -4.53
N GLU A 534 5.73 -12.23 -5.06
CA GLU A 534 6.30 -12.76 -6.31
C GLU A 534 6.67 -14.24 -6.15
N LEU A 535 7.39 -14.60 -5.08
CA LEU A 535 7.79 -15.98 -4.81
C LEU A 535 6.61 -16.90 -4.45
N GLU A 536 5.59 -16.39 -3.75
CA GLU A 536 4.36 -17.13 -3.47
C GLU A 536 3.55 -17.38 -4.74
N ALA A 537 3.48 -16.41 -5.64
CA ALA A 537 2.84 -16.58 -6.93
C ALA A 537 3.57 -17.65 -7.76
N GLU A 538 4.90 -17.58 -7.84
CA GLU A 538 5.72 -18.61 -8.50
C GLU A 538 5.52 -20.00 -7.86
N ALA A 539 5.49 -20.10 -6.53
CA ALA A 539 5.21 -21.37 -5.85
C ALA A 539 3.79 -21.90 -6.13
N GLN A 540 2.79 -21.01 -6.21
CA GLN A 540 1.42 -21.36 -6.57
C GLN A 540 1.34 -21.84 -8.03
N TRP A 541 2.08 -21.23 -8.96
CA TRP A 541 2.21 -21.70 -10.34
C TRP A 541 2.79 -23.12 -10.40
N LEU A 542 3.78 -23.44 -9.57
CA LEU A 542 4.34 -24.79 -9.40
C LEU A 542 3.40 -25.78 -8.68
N GLY A 543 2.20 -25.34 -8.25
CA GLY A 543 1.21 -26.19 -7.56
C GLY A 543 1.54 -26.49 -6.09
N VAL A 544 2.52 -25.77 -5.52
CA VAL A 544 2.90 -25.90 -4.10
C VAL A 544 2.26 -24.75 -3.31
N THR A 545 1.48 -25.11 -2.29
CA THR A 545 0.84 -24.12 -1.43
C THR A 545 1.83 -23.60 -0.39
N PRO A 546 2.16 -22.29 -0.38
CA PRO A 546 3.00 -21.70 0.66
C PRO A 546 2.32 -21.83 2.02
N GLY A 547 3.10 -22.18 3.04
CA GLY A 547 2.68 -22.23 4.43
C GLY A 547 3.00 -20.93 5.16
N SER A 548 2.29 -20.65 6.25
CA SER A 548 2.58 -19.47 7.07
C SER A 548 3.79 -19.69 7.98
N ALA A 549 4.79 -18.83 7.87
CA ALA A 549 5.94 -18.79 8.79
C ALA A 549 5.60 -18.16 10.16
N ALA A 550 4.33 -17.80 10.44
CA ALA A 550 3.91 -17.01 11.60
C ALA A 550 4.24 -17.62 12.99
N GLY A 551 4.63 -18.90 13.06
CA GLY A 551 5.05 -19.56 14.30
C GLY A 551 6.56 -19.46 14.62
N LEU A 552 7.39 -18.93 13.72
CA LEU A 552 8.85 -18.83 13.88
C LEU A 552 9.24 -17.50 14.55
N HIS A 553 9.79 -17.56 15.76
CA HIS A 553 10.19 -16.35 16.50
C HIS A 553 11.50 -15.75 15.95
N VAL A 554 11.60 -14.42 15.95
CA VAL A 554 12.81 -13.66 15.51
C VAL A 554 14.10 -14.07 16.26
N ASN A 555 13.97 -14.65 17.45
CA ASN A 555 15.11 -15.15 18.23
C ASN A 555 15.63 -16.51 17.74
N GLU A 556 14.79 -17.33 17.12
CA GLU A 556 15.23 -18.57 16.47
C GLU A 556 16.02 -18.26 15.19
N LEU A 557 15.66 -17.18 14.48
CA LEU A 557 16.42 -16.63 13.34
C LEU A 557 17.85 -16.17 13.71
N LYS A 558 18.08 -15.73 14.95
CA LYS A 558 19.43 -15.39 15.43
C LYS A 558 20.35 -16.61 15.59
N LYS A 559 19.81 -17.82 15.77
CA LYS A 559 20.61 -19.06 15.87
C LYS A 559 21.27 -19.46 14.55
N PHE A 560 20.89 -18.83 13.43
CA PHE A 560 21.47 -19.05 12.10
C PHE A 560 22.79 -18.31 11.87
N GLY A 561 23.27 -17.52 12.84
CA GLY A 561 24.48 -16.71 12.69
C GLY A 561 24.31 -15.49 11.77
N ILE A 562 23.07 -15.15 11.40
CA ILE A 562 22.72 -14.02 10.54
C ILE A 562 21.63 -13.22 11.26
N ALA A 563 21.98 -12.04 11.78
CA ALA A 563 21.07 -11.23 12.59
C ALA A 563 19.91 -10.59 11.78
N ASP A 564 20.08 -10.50 10.45
CA ASP A 564 19.28 -9.66 9.56
C ASP A 564 18.57 -10.45 8.44
N ALA A 565 18.35 -11.75 8.62
CA ALA A 565 17.68 -12.58 7.62
C ALA A 565 16.14 -12.48 7.73
N THR A 566 15.47 -12.23 6.60
CA THR A 566 14.00 -12.25 6.50
C THR A 566 13.58 -13.47 5.68
N ILE A 567 12.66 -14.28 6.22
CA ILE A 567 12.07 -15.40 5.48
C ILE A 567 11.08 -14.83 4.47
N LEU A 568 11.29 -15.10 3.18
CA LEU A 568 10.44 -14.66 2.09
C LEU A 568 9.39 -15.71 1.69
N LEU A 569 9.79 -16.98 1.69
CA LEU A 569 8.94 -18.10 1.29
C LEU A 569 9.12 -19.25 2.27
N TYR A 570 8.02 -19.89 2.66
CA TYR A 570 8.02 -21.04 3.56
C TYR A 570 7.12 -22.14 2.98
N LEU A 571 7.73 -23.21 2.46
CA LEU A 571 7.05 -24.30 1.76
C LEU A 571 7.08 -25.58 2.60
N PRO A 572 5.92 -26.10 3.04
CA PRO A 572 5.86 -27.42 3.67
C PRO A 572 6.03 -28.54 2.63
N LEU A 573 6.90 -29.50 2.92
CA LEU A 573 7.06 -30.68 2.07
C LEU A 573 5.91 -31.66 2.36
N LYS A 574 4.98 -31.83 1.42
CA LYS A 574 3.75 -32.64 1.60
C LYS A 574 3.99 -34.09 2.06
N ILE A 575 5.15 -34.67 1.73
CA ILE A 575 5.51 -36.06 2.05
C ILE A 575 5.86 -36.21 3.55
N LEU A 576 6.54 -35.22 4.14
CA LEU A 576 6.96 -35.22 5.55
C LEU A 576 6.79 -33.83 6.16
N PRO A 577 5.73 -33.59 6.97
CA PRO A 577 5.39 -32.26 7.48
C PRO A 577 6.38 -31.69 8.51
N ARG A 578 7.42 -32.46 8.89
CA ARG A 578 8.51 -32.01 9.76
C ARG A 578 9.53 -31.12 9.02
N TYR A 579 9.65 -31.30 7.71
CA TYR A 579 10.66 -30.62 6.91
C TYR A 579 10.00 -29.56 6.03
N HIS A 580 10.62 -28.39 5.98
CA HIS A 580 10.14 -27.24 5.24
C HIS A 580 11.28 -26.64 4.43
N MET A 581 11.00 -26.23 3.19
CA MET A 581 11.94 -25.44 2.39
C MET A 581 11.65 -23.96 2.63
N SER A 582 12.69 -23.17 2.83
CA SER A 582 12.56 -21.73 3.04
C SER A 582 13.51 -20.95 2.13
N VAL A 583 13.01 -19.85 1.59
CA VAL A 583 13.82 -18.87 0.87
C VAL A 583 13.99 -17.67 1.79
N MET A 584 15.25 -17.28 2.03
CA MET A 584 15.61 -16.19 2.92
C MET A 584 16.33 -15.08 2.16
N PHE A 585 15.96 -13.84 2.47
CA PHE A 585 16.71 -12.66 2.07
C PHE A 585 17.78 -12.35 3.10
N ILE A 586 19.01 -12.18 2.65
CA ILE A 586 20.14 -11.77 3.47
C ILE A 586 20.73 -10.51 2.84
N PRO A 587 20.92 -9.41 3.60
CA PRO A 587 21.49 -8.18 3.05
C PRO A 587 22.86 -8.44 2.41
N ASN A 588 23.10 -7.84 1.25
CA ASN A 588 24.33 -7.94 0.45
C ASN A 588 24.75 -9.36 0.03
N LYS A 589 23.84 -10.35 0.09
CA LYS A 589 24.06 -11.73 -0.39
C LYS A 589 22.94 -12.15 -1.34
N PRO A 590 23.17 -13.13 -2.23
CA PRO A 590 22.09 -13.68 -3.03
C PRO A 590 21.03 -14.34 -2.13
N LEU A 591 19.79 -14.45 -2.64
CA LEU A 591 18.72 -15.17 -1.94
C LEU A 591 19.22 -16.57 -1.56
N GLY A 592 19.13 -16.87 -0.27
CA GLY A 592 19.59 -18.13 0.29
C GLY A 592 18.42 -19.11 0.37
N ILE A 593 18.59 -20.31 -0.19
CA ILE A 593 17.63 -21.39 -0.07
C ILE A 593 18.10 -22.32 1.03
N ALA A 594 17.24 -22.62 2.00
CA ALA A 594 17.55 -23.47 3.14
C ALA A 594 16.45 -24.49 3.41
N LEU A 595 16.86 -25.72 3.67
CA LEU A 595 16.01 -26.79 4.19
C LEU A 595 15.99 -26.71 5.72
N LEU A 596 14.79 -26.63 6.30
CA LEU A 596 14.54 -26.51 7.73
C LEU A 596 13.86 -27.77 8.27
N SER A 597 14.39 -28.33 9.36
CA SER A 597 13.66 -29.29 10.19
C SER A 597 13.01 -28.55 11.36
N VAL A 598 11.69 -28.62 11.47
CA VAL A 598 10.91 -27.81 12.41
C VAL A 598 10.09 -28.72 13.33
N ARG A 599 10.11 -28.43 14.63
CA ARG A 599 9.26 -29.06 15.65
C ARG A 599 8.29 -28.03 16.25
N THR A 600 7.04 -28.43 16.45
CA THR A 600 6.06 -27.62 17.19
C THR A 600 6.26 -27.84 18.69
N VAL A 601 6.58 -26.79 19.43
CA VAL A 601 6.66 -26.78 20.90
C VAL A 601 5.51 -25.94 21.44
N LEU A 602 4.71 -26.52 22.33
CA LEU A 602 3.62 -25.84 23.03
C LEU A 602 4.17 -25.18 24.29
N ASN A 603 4.27 -23.86 24.30
CA ASN A 603 4.63 -23.06 25.47
C ASN A 603 3.44 -22.17 25.84
N ASP A 604 2.97 -22.22 27.09
CA ASP A 604 1.92 -21.33 27.65
C ASP A 604 0.82 -20.96 26.66
N SER A 605 0.03 -21.95 26.22
CA SER A 605 -1.12 -21.80 25.30
C SER A 605 -0.83 -21.34 23.86
N LYS A 606 0.44 -21.12 23.47
CA LYS A 606 0.83 -20.80 22.08
C LYS A 606 1.73 -21.90 21.49
N SER A 607 1.38 -22.38 20.30
CA SER A 607 2.26 -23.26 19.51
C SER A 607 3.37 -22.43 18.87
N SER A 608 4.61 -22.70 19.26
CA SER A 608 5.81 -22.09 18.68
C SER A 608 6.55 -23.11 17.80
N LEU A 609 7.02 -22.67 16.64
CA LEU A 609 7.84 -23.49 15.76
C LEU A 609 9.31 -23.29 16.13
N VAL A 610 9.96 -24.37 16.58
CA VAL A 610 11.39 -24.38 16.93
C VAL A 610 12.14 -25.15 15.85
N ILE A 611 13.25 -24.60 15.38
CA ILE A 611 14.08 -25.21 14.35
C ILE A 611 15.08 -26.17 15.01
N ASN A 612 15.18 -27.39 14.49
CA ASN A 612 16.12 -28.41 14.96
C ASN A 612 17.41 -28.45 14.12
N SER A 613 17.28 -28.34 12.79
CA SER A 613 18.41 -28.37 11.87
C SER A 613 18.15 -27.52 10.63
N VAL A 614 19.24 -27.02 10.04
CA VAL A 614 19.24 -26.15 8.85
C VAL A 614 20.30 -26.67 7.89
N LYS A 615 19.93 -26.90 6.64
CA LYS A 615 20.85 -27.25 5.55
C LYS A 615 20.74 -26.20 4.45
N TRP A 616 21.80 -25.43 4.23
CA TRP A 616 21.87 -24.44 3.15
C TRP A 616 22.14 -25.12 1.81
N LEU A 617 21.46 -24.68 0.75
CA LEU A 617 21.74 -25.09 -0.62
C LEU A 617 22.71 -24.08 -1.27
N ASP A 618 23.82 -24.59 -1.82
CA ASP A 618 24.77 -23.77 -2.57
C ASP A 618 24.28 -23.49 -4.00
N ARG A 619 23.92 -22.24 -4.25
CA ARG A 619 23.43 -21.76 -5.56
C ARG A 619 24.44 -21.98 -6.71
N LYS A 620 25.74 -22.02 -6.42
CA LYS A 620 26.80 -22.25 -7.42
C LYS A 620 26.71 -23.64 -8.06
N HIS A 621 26.24 -24.64 -7.33
CA HIS A 621 26.11 -26.01 -7.83
C HIS A 621 24.84 -26.20 -8.66
N MET A 622 23.80 -25.41 -8.40
CA MET A 622 22.53 -25.44 -9.14
C MET A 622 22.62 -24.78 -10.53
N ASN A 623 23.30 -23.64 -10.64
CA ASN A 623 23.40 -22.88 -11.91
C ASN A 623 24.12 -23.64 -13.04
N ASN A 624 24.91 -24.67 -12.72
CA ASN A 624 25.56 -25.53 -13.71
C ASN A 624 24.60 -26.59 -14.29
N VAL A 625 23.50 -26.91 -13.60
CA VAL A 625 22.54 -27.97 -13.97
C VAL A 625 21.34 -27.42 -14.75
N VAL A 626 20.93 -26.16 -14.52
CA VAL A 626 19.77 -25.50 -15.16
C VAL A 626 20.03 -25.08 -16.63
N LYS A 627 21.05 -25.63 -17.31
CA LYS A 627 21.18 -25.48 -18.77
C LYS A 627 20.74 -26.77 -19.47
N PRO A 628 19.52 -26.84 -20.04
CA PRO A 628 19.22 -27.82 -21.07
C PRO A 628 19.00 -27.16 -22.45
N GLN A 629 19.70 -27.71 -23.44
CA GLN A 629 19.25 -27.98 -24.81
C GLN A 629 18.17 -27.04 -25.41
N THR A 630 18.60 -25.93 -25.99
CA THR A 630 17.90 -25.34 -27.15
C THR A 630 18.94 -25.04 -28.23
N SER A 631 19.08 -25.99 -29.16
CA SER A 631 19.71 -25.73 -30.45
C SER A 631 18.62 -25.32 -31.44
N ALA A 632 18.44 -24.01 -31.64
CA ALA A 632 18.04 -23.41 -32.90
C ALA A 632 18.19 -21.88 -32.81
N GLU A 633 19.29 -21.40 -33.39
CA GLU A 633 19.55 -20.05 -33.93
C GLU A 633 18.64 -18.89 -33.50
N THR A 634 19.18 -17.98 -32.67
CA THR A 634 19.11 -16.55 -32.99
C THR A 634 20.34 -15.85 -32.45
N LYS A 635 20.99 -15.07 -33.32
CA LYS A 635 22.27 -14.39 -33.07
C LYS A 635 22.22 -13.53 -31.79
N PRO A 636 23.30 -13.50 -30.99
CA PRO A 636 23.36 -12.63 -29.82
C PRO A 636 23.56 -11.20 -30.29
N HIS A 637 22.52 -10.37 -30.15
CA HIS A 637 22.74 -8.93 -30.13
C HIS A 637 23.46 -8.58 -28.84
N THR A 638 24.59 -7.89 -29.03
CA THR A 638 25.48 -7.26 -28.08
C THR A 638 24.72 -6.70 -26.88
N MET A 639 24.66 -7.47 -25.79
CA MET A 639 24.47 -6.93 -24.46
C MET A 639 25.83 -7.00 -23.76
N THR A 640 26.41 -5.82 -23.59
CA THR A 640 27.44 -5.54 -22.59
C THR A 640 27.18 -6.35 -21.33
N ALA A 641 28.22 -7.02 -20.84
CA ALA A 641 28.26 -7.76 -19.58
C ALA A 641 27.83 -6.88 -18.40
N GLY A 642 26.52 -6.75 -18.23
CA GLY A 642 25.88 -6.15 -17.07
C GLY A 642 25.72 -7.24 -16.02
N ILE A 643 26.25 -6.97 -14.84
CA ILE A 643 26.13 -7.74 -13.61
C ILE A 643 24.71 -8.33 -13.51
N ARG A 644 24.58 -9.67 -13.66
CA ARG A 644 23.32 -10.38 -13.41
C ARG A 644 22.89 -10.08 -11.98
N SER A 645 21.64 -9.65 -11.81
CA SER A 645 21.04 -9.36 -10.51
C SER A 645 21.17 -10.56 -9.60
N THR A 646 21.93 -10.42 -8.51
CA THR A 646 22.19 -11.46 -7.51
C THR A 646 20.93 -11.88 -6.74
N VAL A 647 19.77 -11.29 -7.05
CA VAL A 647 18.56 -11.30 -6.21
C VAL A 647 17.45 -12.18 -6.78
N ASN A 648 17.45 -12.54 -8.06
CA ASN A 648 16.31 -13.28 -8.64
C ASN A 648 16.55 -14.78 -8.64
N ILE A 649 15.55 -15.58 -8.26
CA ILE A 649 15.49 -17.04 -8.45
C ILE A 649 14.56 -17.25 -9.65
N THR A 650 14.94 -18.09 -10.61
CA THR A 650 14.04 -18.45 -11.73
C THR A 650 13.05 -19.54 -11.29
N GLU A 651 11.90 -19.63 -11.96
CA GLU A 651 10.91 -20.70 -11.73
C GLU A 651 11.57 -22.10 -11.79
N GLU A 652 12.44 -22.31 -12.77
CA GLU A 652 13.23 -23.54 -12.94
C GLU A 652 14.20 -23.79 -11.76
N GLU A 653 14.87 -22.74 -11.26
CA GLU A 653 15.74 -22.82 -10.09
C GLU A 653 14.94 -23.17 -8.82
N LEU A 654 13.74 -22.61 -8.66
CA LEU A 654 12.86 -22.87 -7.52
C LEU A 654 12.30 -24.30 -7.54
N GLN A 655 11.85 -24.77 -8.71
CA GLN A 655 11.35 -26.13 -8.90
C GLN A 655 12.46 -27.15 -8.60
N PHE A 656 13.64 -26.95 -9.18
CA PHE A 656 14.78 -27.83 -8.95
C PHE A 656 15.19 -27.84 -7.47
N ALA A 657 15.22 -26.67 -6.81
CA ALA A 657 15.52 -26.58 -5.38
C ALA A 657 14.51 -27.34 -4.51
N TYR A 658 13.22 -27.22 -4.83
CA TYR A 658 12.16 -27.93 -4.12
C TYR A 658 12.31 -29.45 -4.26
N ASP A 659 12.57 -29.92 -5.48
CA ASP A 659 12.71 -31.34 -5.79
C ASP A 659 13.95 -31.96 -5.15
N TYR A 660 15.08 -31.22 -5.14
CA TYR A 660 16.28 -31.61 -4.42
C TYR A 660 16.06 -31.67 -2.89
N CYS A 661 15.29 -30.73 -2.34
CA CYS A 661 14.91 -30.74 -0.92
C CYS A 661 14.06 -31.97 -0.59
N VAL A 662 13.07 -32.31 -1.43
CA VAL A 662 12.27 -33.54 -1.30
C VAL A 662 13.17 -34.77 -1.29
N ALA A 663 14.08 -34.87 -2.26
CA ALA A 663 14.96 -36.03 -2.43
C ALA A 663 15.89 -36.22 -1.21
N THR A 664 16.47 -35.12 -0.73
CA THR A 664 17.30 -35.11 0.48
C THR A 664 16.51 -35.56 1.71
N VAL A 665 15.27 -35.10 1.86
CA VAL A 665 14.41 -35.45 2.99
C VAL A 665 13.99 -36.92 2.96
N VAL A 666 13.63 -37.45 1.79
CA VAL A 666 13.34 -38.88 1.61
C VAL A 666 14.55 -39.72 1.95
N TYR A 667 15.74 -39.33 1.51
CA TYR A 667 16.99 -39.99 1.86
C TYR A 667 17.23 -40.01 3.39
N THR A 668 17.09 -38.87 4.08
CA THR A 668 17.23 -38.82 5.54
C THR A 668 16.17 -39.65 6.28
N HIS A 669 14.96 -39.72 5.74
CA HIS A 669 13.88 -40.52 6.31
C HIS A 669 14.14 -42.02 6.16
N LEU A 670 14.73 -42.45 5.03
CA LEU A 670 15.18 -43.82 4.84
C LEU A 670 16.28 -44.20 5.85
N GLU A 671 17.24 -43.32 6.11
CA GLU A 671 18.24 -43.53 7.16
C GLU A 671 17.59 -43.65 8.56
N GLU A 672 16.59 -42.82 8.86
CA GLU A 672 15.83 -42.91 10.12
C GLU A 672 15.09 -44.25 10.24
N GLN A 673 14.45 -44.74 9.17
CA GLN A 673 13.76 -46.02 9.16
C GLN A 673 14.69 -47.21 9.35
N LEU A 674 15.85 -47.20 8.68
CA LEU A 674 16.86 -48.24 8.84
C LEU A 674 17.44 -48.25 10.26
N ARG A 675 17.69 -47.06 10.83
CA ARG A 675 18.16 -46.91 12.21
C ARG A 675 17.12 -47.37 13.22
N ALA A 676 15.83 -47.07 13.01
CA ALA A 676 14.74 -47.51 13.87
C ALA A 676 14.59 -49.03 13.89
N ASN A 677 14.84 -49.70 12.76
CA ASN A 677 14.80 -51.16 12.64
C ASN A 677 16.15 -51.83 12.99
N SER A 678 17.13 -51.08 13.51
CA SER A 678 18.46 -51.58 13.91
C SER A 678 19.30 -52.23 12.80
N PHE A 679 19.11 -51.83 11.54
CA PHE A 679 19.94 -52.32 10.43
C PHE A 679 21.25 -51.52 10.31
N ALA A 680 22.37 -52.21 10.08
CA ALA A 680 23.65 -51.59 9.78
C ALA A 680 23.70 -51.20 8.29
N PHE A 681 23.94 -49.92 8.00
CA PHE A 681 23.97 -49.38 6.64
C PHE A 681 25.23 -48.54 6.38
N GLN A 682 25.68 -48.52 5.13
CA GLN A 682 26.79 -47.71 4.64
C GLN A 682 26.33 -46.88 3.44
N ALA A 683 26.50 -45.56 3.51
CA ALA A 683 26.27 -44.68 2.39
C ALA A 683 27.48 -44.74 1.45
N VAL A 684 27.28 -45.17 0.21
CA VAL A 684 28.32 -45.29 -0.81
C VAL A 684 28.03 -44.26 -1.90
N GLU A 685 29.07 -43.52 -2.31
CA GLU A 685 28.98 -42.64 -3.48
C GLU A 685 28.65 -43.46 -4.73
N PRO A 686 27.79 -42.94 -5.63
CA PRO A 686 27.34 -43.70 -6.79
C PRO A 686 28.53 -44.13 -7.66
N VAL A 687 28.62 -45.42 -7.96
CA VAL A 687 29.49 -45.92 -9.02
C VAL A 687 28.76 -45.59 -10.34
N PRO A 688 29.38 -44.88 -11.29
CA PRO A 688 28.76 -44.58 -12.57
C PRO A 688 28.48 -45.88 -13.31
N ASP A 689 27.21 -46.17 -13.58
CA ASP A 689 26.81 -47.32 -14.39
C ASP A 689 27.43 -47.20 -15.79
N THR A 690 28.22 -48.20 -16.21
CA THR A 690 29.00 -48.23 -17.47
C THR A 690 28.17 -48.32 -18.76
N LEU A 691 26.87 -48.00 -18.75
CA LEU A 691 26.03 -48.00 -19.95
C LEU A 691 25.02 -46.82 -19.96
N ALA A 692 25.48 -45.59 -19.71
CA ALA A 692 24.85 -44.38 -20.23
C ALA A 692 25.82 -43.21 -20.20
N SER A 693 26.65 -43.07 -21.24
CA SER A 693 27.34 -41.83 -21.56
C SER A 693 26.32 -40.75 -21.95
N ASN A 694 25.81 -39.99 -20.99
CA ASN A 694 25.07 -38.74 -21.22
C ASN A 694 25.47 -37.72 -20.14
N GLU A 695 26.25 -36.71 -20.52
CA GLU A 695 26.86 -35.67 -19.67
C GLU A 695 25.87 -34.67 -19.00
N ASN A 696 24.60 -35.02 -18.74
CA ASN A 696 23.60 -34.06 -18.24
C ASN A 696 22.68 -34.61 -17.14
N LEU A 697 23.16 -35.53 -16.30
CA LEU A 697 22.39 -36.03 -15.17
C LEU A 697 22.62 -35.16 -13.91
N PRO A 698 21.56 -34.84 -13.14
CA PRO A 698 21.66 -34.03 -11.92
C PRO A 698 22.44 -34.77 -10.81
N PRO A 699 22.91 -34.08 -9.75
CA PRO A 699 23.75 -34.70 -8.71
C PRO A 699 23.06 -35.91 -8.09
N GLU A 700 23.62 -37.09 -8.32
CA GLU A 700 23.09 -38.34 -7.80
C GLU A 700 23.22 -38.36 -6.27
N LEU A 701 22.11 -38.66 -5.57
CA LEU A 701 22.13 -38.90 -4.13
C LEU A 701 22.94 -40.19 -3.84
N PRO A 702 23.66 -40.25 -2.72
CA PRO A 702 24.40 -41.45 -2.34
C PRO A 702 23.46 -42.66 -2.23
N THR A 703 23.94 -43.83 -2.65
CA THR A 703 23.20 -45.09 -2.52
C THR A 703 23.40 -45.67 -1.12
N ILE A 704 22.32 -46.13 -0.47
CA ILE A 704 22.41 -46.77 0.84
C ILE A 704 22.57 -48.27 0.63
N ASN A 705 23.70 -48.83 1.04
CA ASN A 705 23.92 -50.27 1.05
C ASN A 705 23.66 -50.83 2.45
N VAL A 706 22.87 -51.89 2.54
CA VAL A 706 22.49 -52.53 3.81
C VAL A 706 22.84 -54.01 3.77
N VAL A 707 23.35 -54.53 4.89
CA VAL A 707 23.73 -55.94 5.01
C VAL A 707 22.51 -56.85 4.80
N ALA A 708 22.60 -57.73 3.79
CA ALA A 708 21.50 -58.61 3.38
C ALA A 708 20.99 -59.53 4.51
N ALA A 709 21.89 -59.97 5.42
CA ALA A 709 21.55 -60.84 6.53
C ALA A 709 20.54 -60.25 7.53
N GLY A 710 20.49 -58.91 7.63
CA GLY A 710 19.59 -58.21 8.55
C GLY A 710 18.20 -57.97 7.97
N ILE A 711 18.13 -57.36 6.78
CA ILE A 711 16.86 -56.98 6.14
C ILE A 711 16.08 -58.20 5.64
N LEU A 712 16.77 -59.23 5.14
CA LEU A 712 16.12 -60.32 4.39
C LEU A 712 15.82 -61.57 5.24
N ALA A 713 16.08 -61.56 6.55
CA ALA A 713 15.77 -62.67 7.44
C ALA A 713 14.23 -62.94 7.46
N PRO A 714 13.76 -64.20 7.36
CA PRO A 714 14.47 -65.48 7.48
C PRO A 714 15.10 -66.03 6.18
N PHE A 715 14.90 -65.36 5.04
CA PHE A 715 15.29 -65.82 3.70
C PHE A 715 16.60 -65.18 3.19
N SER A 716 17.53 -64.85 4.10
CA SER A 716 18.80 -64.20 3.74
C SER A 716 19.71 -65.08 2.87
N ALA A 717 19.57 -66.41 2.94
CA ALA A 717 20.34 -67.37 2.14
C ALA A 717 20.10 -67.28 0.63
N PHE A 718 19.11 -66.49 0.19
CA PHE A 718 18.83 -66.25 -1.22
C PHE A 718 19.61 -65.07 -1.82
N ALA A 719 20.25 -64.22 -1.01
CA ALA A 719 20.93 -63.01 -1.51
C ALA A 719 22.44 -63.20 -1.60
N LYS A 720 23.03 -62.86 -2.76
CA LYS A 720 24.49 -62.87 -3.02
C LYS A 720 25.20 -61.62 -2.51
N ASN A 721 24.57 -60.47 -2.68
CA ASN A 721 25.14 -59.15 -2.41
C ASN A 721 24.27 -58.39 -1.40
N ASP A 722 24.86 -57.36 -0.80
CA ASP A 722 24.16 -56.41 0.06
C ASP A 722 23.05 -55.68 -0.71
N VAL A 723 22.02 -55.27 0.04
CA VAL A 723 20.82 -54.63 -0.50
C VAL A 723 21.12 -53.16 -0.78
N SER A 724 21.00 -52.76 -2.05
CA SER A 724 21.13 -51.36 -2.46
C SER A 724 19.78 -50.66 -2.43
N ILE A 725 19.71 -49.47 -1.83
CA ILE A 725 18.53 -48.62 -1.78
C ILE A 725 18.88 -47.28 -2.44
N ARG A 726 18.15 -46.92 -3.49
CA ARG A 726 18.34 -45.70 -4.29
C ARG A 726 17.04 -44.93 -4.42
N VAL A 727 17.13 -43.60 -4.45
CA VAL A 727 16.00 -42.72 -4.82
C VAL A 727 16.17 -42.37 -6.30
N CYS A 728 15.32 -42.95 -7.15
CA CYS A 728 15.40 -42.80 -8.60
C CYS A 728 14.46 -41.68 -9.11
N ASN A 729 14.85 -41.04 -10.22
CA ASN A 729 14.08 -39.99 -10.91
C ASN A 729 13.56 -38.87 -9.99
N TRP A 730 14.37 -38.44 -9.02
CA TRP A 730 13.95 -37.47 -8.01
C TRP A 730 13.59 -36.10 -8.60
N TRP A 731 14.10 -35.75 -9.79
CA TRP A 731 13.80 -34.51 -10.51
C TRP A 731 12.40 -34.49 -11.17
N ASP A 732 11.69 -35.61 -11.26
CA ASP A 732 10.34 -35.67 -11.86
C ASP A 732 9.33 -36.18 -10.83
N ALA A 733 8.41 -35.31 -10.40
CA ALA A 733 7.41 -35.61 -9.37
C ALA A 733 6.53 -36.83 -9.70
N SER A 734 6.32 -37.13 -11.00
CA SER A 734 5.47 -38.23 -11.44
C SER A 734 6.15 -39.60 -11.44
N LYS A 735 7.49 -39.61 -11.52
CA LYS A 735 8.30 -40.83 -11.67
C LYS A 735 9.18 -41.14 -10.46
N ARG A 736 9.04 -40.38 -9.35
CA ARG A 736 9.82 -40.60 -8.13
C ARG A 736 9.51 -41.97 -7.56
N CYS A 737 10.53 -42.80 -7.45
CA CYS A 737 10.40 -44.10 -6.81
C CYS A 737 11.63 -44.41 -5.94
N ILE A 738 11.39 -45.19 -4.90
CA ILE A 738 12.47 -45.84 -4.15
C ILE A 738 12.72 -47.17 -4.83
N GLU A 739 13.95 -47.38 -5.29
CA GLU A 739 14.41 -48.65 -5.86
C GLU A 739 15.23 -49.40 -4.80
N ILE A 740 14.79 -50.61 -4.45
CA ILE A 740 15.53 -51.54 -3.60
C ILE A 740 15.96 -52.70 -4.49
N SER A 741 17.26 -52.92 -4.64
CA SER A 741 17.78 -53.97 -5.52
C SER A 741 18.91 -54.81 -4.93
N PHE A 742 18.88 -56.11 -5.19
CA PHE A 742 19.90 -57.09 -4.80
C PHE A 742 19.87 -58.33 -5.71
N GLN A 743 20.92 -59.14 -5.65
CA GLN A 743 21.07 -60.31 -6.51
C GLN A 743 20.63 -61.60 -5.79
N VAL A 744 19.80 -62.42 -6.45
CA VAL A 744 19.16 -63.63 -5.91
C VAL A 744 19.75 -64.92 -6.52
N GLU A 745 19.94 -65.97 -5.70
CA GLU A 745 20.33 -67.32 -6.11
C GLU A 745 19.14 -68.28 -6.23
N VAL A 746 18.52 -68.35 -7.41
CA VAL A 746 17.55 -69.41 -7.75
C VAL A 746 17.77 -69.85 -9.19
N ASP A 747 17.97 -71.15 -9.40
CA ASP A 747 17.98 -71.76 -10.73
C ASP A 747 16.52 -71.96 -11.18
N ILE A 748 16.05 -71.11 -12.10
CA ILE A 748 14.70 -71.19 -12.65
C ILE A 748 14.72 -72.15 -13.84
N PRO A 749 13.96 -73.27 -13.81
CA PRO A 749 14.13 -74.36 -14.79
C PRO A 749 13.44 -74.14 -16.16
N PHE A 750 12.90 -72.96 -16.44
CA PHE A 750 12.19 -72.65 -17.70
C PHE A 750 12.83 -71.44 -18.43
N GLN A 751 13.01 -71.56 -19.75
CA GLN A 751 13.58 -70.51 -20.59
C GLN A 751 12.55 -69.43 -20.92
N THR A 752 12.71 -68.26 -20.32
CA THR A 752 12.10 -67.01 -20.80
C THR A 752 13.17 -65.91 -20.81
N ASP A 753 13.28 -65.18 -21.92
CA ASP A 753 14.20 -64.06 -22.11
C ASP A 753 13.80 -62.77 -21.35
N SER A 754 12.73 -62.81 -20.56
CA SER A 754 12.01 -61.66 -19.99
C SER A 754 12.07 -61.59 -18.46
N THR A 755 11.94 -60.37 -17.92
CA THR A 755 11.73 -60.09 -16.49
C THR A 755 10.47 -60.78 -15.98
N LEU A 756 10.54 -61.36 -14.77
CA LEU A 756 9.42 -62.01 -14.10
C LEU A 756 8.81 -61.07 -13.06
N ASN A 757 7.51 -60.80 -13.18
CA ASN A 757 6.76 -60.02 -12.20
C ASN A 757 6.27 -60.94 -11.08
N LEU A 758 6.89 -60.84 -9.90
CA LEU A 758 6.57 -61.68 -8.76
C LEU A 758 5.35 -61.13 -8.00
N PHE A 759 5.37 -59.83 -7.72
CA PHE A 759 4.36 -59.07 -6.99
C PHE A 759 4.24 -57.66 -7.57
N ASP A 760 3.20 -56.92 -7.18
CA ASP A 760 3.02 -55.52 -7.55
C ASP A 760 4.31 -54.72 -7.23
N ASN A 761 4.97 -54.24 -8.29
CA ASN A 761 6.23 -53.49 -8.27
C ASN A 761 7.49 -54.27 -7.84
N MET A 762 7.50 -55.60 -7.92
CA MET A 762 8.69 -56.44 -7.70
C MET A 762 9.01 -57.29 -8.93
N GLU A 763 10.12 -56.95 -9.58
CA GLU A 763 10.58 -57.56 -10.82
C GLU A 763 11.86 -58.36 -10.58
N LEU A 764 11.95 -59.56 -11.14
CA LEU A 764 13.15 -60.40 -11.12
C LEU A 764 13.69 -60.53 -12.54
N ASP A 765 14.92 -60.08 -12.77
CA ASP A 765 15.61 -60.34 -14.03
C ASP A 765 16.23 -61.74 -14.02
N VAL A 766 15.80 -62.58 -14.96
CA VAL A 766 16.19 -64.00 -15.07
C VAL A 766 17.63 -64.16 -15.56
N LYS A 767 18.19 -63.15 -16.27
CA LYS A 767 19.56 -63.22 -16.83
C LYS A 767 20.62 -62.84 -15.80
N ASP A 768 20.39 -61.75 -15.07
CA ASP A 768 21.35 -61.21 -14.11
C ASP A 768 21.06 -61.64 -12.66
N GLY A 769 19.91 -62.25 -12.42
CA GLY A 769 19.42 -62.62 -11.07
C GLY A 769 19.14 -61.41 -10.20
N ARG A 770 18.94 -60.22 -10.80
CA ARG A 770 18.71 -58.97 -10.06
C ARG A 770 17.22 -58.83 -9.73
N LEU A 771 16.90 -58.78 -8.45
CA LEU A 771 15.56 -58.48 -7.95
C LEU A 771 15.46 -56.98 -7.70
N VAL A 772 14.48 -56.33 -8.31
CA VAL A 772 14.22 -54.89 -8.20
C VAL A 772 12.83 -54.68 -7.63
N TYR A 773 12.76 -54.01 -6.49
CA TYR A 773 11.50 -53.53 -5.92
C TYR A 773 11.41 -52.02 -6.08
N GLN A 774 10.36 -51.55 -6.75
CA GLN A 774 10.08 -50.13 -6.92
C GLN A 774 8.89 -49.74 -6.05
N SER A 775 9.03 -48.68 -5.26
CA SER A 775 7.93 -48.16 -4.46
C SER A 775 7.68 -46.70 -4.79
N ASN A 776 6.44 -46.40 -5.19
CA ASN A 776 5.96 -45.02 -5.38
C ASN A 776 5.69 -44.33 -4.03
N ASP A 777 5.58 -45.11 -2.94
CA ASP A 777 5.32 -44.60 -1.60
C ASP A 777 6.60 -44.27 -0.84
N LEU A 778 7.00 -43.00 -0.94
CA LEU A 778 8.26 -42.47 -0.40
C LEU A 778 8.36 -42.50 1.14
N SER A 779 7.24 -42.60 1.86
CA SER A 779 7.20 -42.57 3.33
C SER A 779 7.31 -43.94 3.98
N SER A 780 6.88 -45.02 3.31
CA SER A 780 6.76 -46.37 3.88
C SER A 780 7.41 -47.45 3.01
N GLY A 781 8.20 -47.07 1.99
CA GLY A 781 8.76 -47.98 1.00
C GLY A 781 9.49 -49.19 1.60
N VAL A 782 10.35 -49.00 2.61
CA VAL A 782 11.08 -50.10 3.26
C VAL A 782 10.14 -51.03 4.03
N THR A 783 9.13 -50.49 4.72
CA THR A 783 8.16 -51.31 5.47
C THR A 783 7.27 -52.14 4.55
N ARG A 784 6.85 -51.59 3.40
CA ARG A 784 6.08 -52.32 2.40
C ARG A 784 6.93 -53.39 1.73
N PHE A 785 8.17 -53.06 1.38
CA PHE A 785 9.15 -54.04 0.89
C PHE A 785 9.28 -55.22 1.87
N LEU A 786 9.50 -54.96 3.16
CA LEU A 786 9.61 -56.01 4.17
C LEU A 786 8.35 -56.88 4.26
N SER A 787 7.16 -56.27 4.15
CA SER A 787 5.89 -57.02 4.17
C SER A 787 5.72 -57.95 2.95
N CYS A 788 6.12 -57.50 1.76
CA CYS A 788 6.07 -58.29 0.54
C CYS A 788 7.18 -59.34 0.47
N TRP A 789 8.39 -59.00 0.95
CA TRP A 789 9.57 -59.87 0.90
C TRP A 789 9.34 -61.21 1.57
N HIS A 790 8.62 -61.25 2.71
CA HIS A 790 8.33 -62.52 3.38
C HIS A 790 7.54 -63.48 2.49
N GLN A 791 6.61 -63.00 1.67
CA GLN A 791 5.83 -63.84 0.77
C GLN A 791 6.64 -64.26 -0.47
N VAL A 792 7.44 -63.34 -0.99
CA VAL A 792 8.34 -63.59 -2.12
C VAL A 792 9.43 -64.59 -1.74
N GLY A 793 10.03 -64.47 -0.55
CA GLY A 793 11.00 -65.43 -0.04
C GLY A 793 10.41 -66.83 0.11
N ARG A 794 9.13 -66.94 0.51
CA ARG A 794 8.40 -68.21 0.54
C ARG A 794 8.15 -68.78 -0.86
N MET A 795 7.87 -67.91 -1.83
CA MET A 795 7.70 -68.29 -3.23
C MET A 795 9.03 -68.75 -3.87
N LEU A 796 10.13 -68.07 -3.57
CA LEU A 796 11.47 -68.47 -4.00
C LEU A 796 11.90 -69.78 -3.34
N SER A 797 11.53 -70.02 -2.08
CA SER A 797 11.71 -71.31 -1.39
C SER A 797 10.95 -72.45 -2.09
N MET A 798 9.73 -72.22 -2.60
CA MET A 798 9.02 -73.20 -3.45
C MET A 798 9.80 -73.57 -4.70
N ILE A 799 10.23 -72.55 -5.44
CA ILE A 799 10.93 -72.74 -6.71
C ILE A 799 12.26 -73.46 -6.48
N LYS A 800 12.95 -73.15 -5.37
CA LYS A 800 14.17 -73.87 -4.97
C LYS A 800 13.90 -75.32 -4.53
N CYS A 801 12.81 -75.59 -3.82
CA CYS A 801 12.45 -76.94 -3.41
C CYS A 801 12.06 -77.83 -4.60
N THR A 802 11.36 -77.28 -5.59
CA THR A 802 10.96 -78.00 -6.81
C THR A 802 12.13 -78.25 -7.76
N SER A 803 13.04 -77.29 -7.93
CA SER A 803 14.29 -77.49 -8.69
C SER A 803 15.25 -78.48 -8.01
N SER A 804 15.26 -78.55 -6.68
CA SER A 804 16.09 -79.51 -5.92
C SER A 804 15.48 -80.91 -5.82
N TYR A 805 14.25 -81.12 -6.29
CA TYR A 805 13.54 -82.39 -6.16
C TYR A 805 14.11 -83.47 -7.08
N LYS A 806 14.56 -84.58 -6.49
CA LYS A 806 14.98 -85.80 -7.19
C LYS A 806 13.97 -86.90 -6.90
N GLY A 807 13.07 -87.17 -7.85
CA GLY A 807 12.00 -88.14 -7.69
C GLY A 807 12.52 -89.54 -7.35
N LYS A 808 11.89 -90.19 -6.37
CA LYS A 808 11.88 -91.65 -6.24
C LYS A 808 10.58 -92.15 -6.87
N ASN A 809 10.54 -93.41 -7.33
CA ASN A 809 9.36 -94.06 -7.92
C ASN A 809 8.75 -93.43 -9.20
N GLY A 810 9.50 -92.64 -9.98
CA GLY A 810 9.04 -92.09 -11.26
C GLY A 810 8.18 -90.82 -11.17
N PHE A 811 7.90 -90.32 -9.96
CA PHE A 811 7.11 -89.10 -9.76
C PHE A 811 7.94 -87.84 -10.07
N HIS A 812 7.48 -87.03 -11.03
CA HIS A 812 8.13 -85.78 -11.45
C HIS A 812 7.35 -84.56 -10.95
N ILE A 813 8.06 -83.54 -10.48
CA ILE A 813 7.49 -82.25 -10.05
C ILE A 813 8.37 -81.16 -10.66
N ALA A 814 7.78 -80.26 -11.43
CA ALA A 814 8.48 -79.13 -12.02
C ALA A 814 7.60 -77.87 -11.99
N THR A 815 8.22 -76.71 -11.86
CA THR A 815 7.55 -75.40 -11.99
C THR A 815 7.31 -75.09 -13.47
N LYS A 816 6.05 -74.77 -13.84
CA LYS A 816 5.65 -74.46 -15.22
C LYS A 816 5.65 -72.96 -15.49
N ASN A 817 5.04 -72.18 -14.61
CA ASN A 817 4.89 -70.74 -14.79
C ASN A 817 4.82 -70.03 -13.43
N VAL A 818 5.33 -68.80 -13.39
CA VAL A 818 5.23 -67.88 -12.25
C VAL A 818 4.65 -66.58 -12.79
N CYS A 819 3.41 -66.27 -12.42
CA CYS A 819 2.72 -65.04 -12.80
C CYS A 819 2.09 -64.41 -11.58
N GLU A 820 2.44 -63.15 -11.27
CA GLU A 820 1.76 -62.24 -10.33
C GLU A 820 1.05 -62.94 -9.16
N ARG A 821 1.79 -63.21 -8.08
CA ARG A 821 1.33 -63.90 -6.87
C ARG A 821 0.94 -65.38 -7.06
N ARG A 822 1.08 -65.98 -8.24
CA ARG A 822 0.73 -67.38 -8.53
C ARG A 822 1.93 -68.18 -9.06
N VAL A 823 2.13 -69.37 -8.50
CA VAL A 823 3.10 -70.36 -8.97
C VAL A 823 2.36 -71.60 -9.43
N THR A 824 2.53 -72.00 -10.68
CA THR A 824 1.94 -73.22 -11.23
C THR A 824 2.99 -74.31 -11.32
N LEU A 825 2.69 -75.45 -10.71
CA LEU A 825 3.52 -76.64 -10.68
C LEU A 825 2.87 -77.72 -11.54
N ILE A 826 3.68 -78.45 -12.29
CA ILE A 826 3.30 -79.70 -12.96
C ILE A 826 3.75 -80.87 -12.09
N TYR A 827 2.90 -81.87 -11.93
CA TYR A 827 3.27 -83.13 -11.28
C TYR A 827 2.62 -84.36 -11.94
N GLY A 828 3.28 -85.53 -11.85
CA GLY A 828 2.82 -86.77 -12.48
C GLY A 828 3.75 -87.97 -12.29
N GLN A 829 3.32 -89.18 -12.69
CA GLN A 829 4.01 -90.45 -12.40
C GLN A 829 4.95 -90.95 -13.53
N GLU A 830 5.00 -90.28 -14.68
CA GLU A 830 6.01 -90.47 -15.74
C GLU A 830 6.31 -89.12 -16.40
N ALA A 831 7.57 -88.88 -16.80
CA ALA A 831 8.03 -87.56 -17.27
C ALA A 831 7.31 -87.05 -18.53
N GLU A 832 6.83 -87.94 -19.40
CA GLU A 832 6.19 -87.59 -20.68
C GLU A 832 4.67 -87.37 -20.58
N ASP A 833 4.01 -87.75 -19.48
CA ASP A 833 2.54 -87.77 -19.35
C ASP A 833 2.00 -86.89 -18.19
N SER A 834 2.72 -85.79 -17.92
CA SER A 834 2.51 -84.90 -16.78
C SER A 834 1.24 -84.02 -16.90
N LYS A 835 0.05 -84.61 -16.76
CA LYS A 835 -1.25 -83.95 -16.99
C LYS A 835 -1.81 -83.16 -15.79
N PHE A 836 -1.18 -83.16 -14.62
CA PHE A 836 -1.74 -82.51 -13.41
C PHE A 836 -1.00 -81.24 -13.02
N LEU A 837 -1.78 -80.22 -12.67
CA LEU A 837 -1.31 -78.89 -12.31
C LEU A 837 -1.71 -78.57 -10.87
N ALA A 838 -0.78 -78.00 -10.10
CA ALA A 838 -1.04 -77.41 -8.80
C ALA A 838 -0.72 -75.92 -8.87
N GLU A 839 -1.73 -75.09 -8.73
CA GLU A 839 -1.60 -73.64 -8.67
C GLU A 839 -1.57 -73.20 -7.20
N VAL A 840 -0.49 -72.54 -6.82
CA VAL A 840 -0.28 -71.99 -5.49
C VAL A 840 -0.39 -70.48 -5.58
N THR A 841 -1.33 -69.91 -4.85
CA THR A 841 -1.62 -68.47 -4.85
C THR A 841 -1.25 -67.87 -3.50
N PHE A 842 -0.42 -66.82 -3.53
CA PHE A 842 0.07 -66.12 -2.35
C PHE A 842 -0.74 -64.83 -2.16
N ASN A 843 -1.53 -64.74 -1.08
CA ASN A 843 -2.43 -63.61 -0.88
C ASN A 843 -1.70 -62.35 -0.37
N SER A 844 -2.09 -61.19 -0.88
CA SER A 844 -1.49 -59.89 -0.55
C SER A 844 -1.58 -59.57 0.96
N PRO A 845 -0.57 -58.89 1.55
CA PRO A 845 -0.62 -58.49 2.97
C PRO A 845 -1.70 -57.45 3.33
N ASP A 846 -2.34 -56.79 2.34
CA ASP A 846 -3.33 -55.73 2.55
C ASP A 846 -4.76 -56.22 2.81
N GLU A 847 -5.09 -57.48 2.49
CA GLU A 847 -6.41 -58.06 2.81
C GLU A 847 -6.45 -58.54 4.26
N SER A 848 -7.15 -57.78 5.11
CA SER A 848 -7.14 -57.91 6.58
C SER A 848 -7.55 -59.28 7.13
N SER A 849 -8.26 -60.11 6.35
CA SER A 849 -8.77 -61.43 6.77
C SER A 849 -7.87 -62.62 6.39
N LEU A 850 -6.96 -62.45 5.41
CA LEU A 850 -6.17 -63.53 4.80
C LEU A 850 -4.65 -63.28 4.84
N LYS A 851 -4.18 -62.43 5.76
CA LYS A 851 -2.75 -62.11 5.92
C LYS A 851 -1.90 -63.37 5.96
N ASN A 852 -0.94 -63.45 5.03
CA ASN A 852 0.09 -64.49 4.93
C ASN A 852 -0.42 -65.91 4.67
N LYS A 853 -1.67 -66.07 4.21
CA LYS A 853 -2.22 -67.38 3.83
C LYS A 853 -1.95 -67.73 2.38
N VAL A 854 -1.78 -69.01 2.13
CA VAL A 854 -1.60 -69.62 0.81
C VAL A 854 -2.88 -70.37 0.45
N SER A 855 -3.34 -70.22 -0.78
CA SER A 855 -4.44 -71.00 -1.37
C SER A 855 -3.90 -71.93 -2.47
N LEU A 856 -4.41 -73.15 -2.49
CA LEU A 856 -4.02 -74.24 -3.38
C LEU A 856 -5.19 -74.65 -4.27
N TYR A 857 -4.96 -74.65 -5.58
CA TYR A 857 -5.93 -75.13 -6.55
C TYR A 857 -5.29 -76.22 -7.40
N PHE A 858 -5.97 -77.37 -7.52
CA PHE A 858 -5.49 -78.49 -8.32
C PHE A 858 -6.33 -78.59 -9.60
N THR A 859 -5.67 -78.43 -10.74
CA THR A 859 -6.27 -78.50 -12.07
C THR A 859 -5.63 -79.60 -12.89
N ARG A 860 -6.23 -79.97 -14.02
CA ARG A 860 -5.69 -80.95 -14.96
C ARG A 860 -5.55 -80.26 -16.32
N GLU A 861 -4.44 -80.48 -17.01
CA GLU A 861 -4.22 -79.99 -18.37
C GLU A 861 -5.21 -80.71 -19.31
N HIS A 862 -6.05 -79.92 -20.00
CA HIS A 862 -7.26 -80.37 -20.68
C HIS A 862 -7.01 -81.40 -21.80
N ASP A 863 -7.66 -82.58 -21.70
CA ASP A 863 -8.10 -83.37 -22.86
C ASP A 863 -9.58 -83.01 -23.14
N ALA A 864 -9.97 -82.86 -24.41
CA ALA A 864 -11.21 -82.22 -24.91
C ALA A 864 -12.58 -82.85 -24.53
N LYS A 865 -12.68 -83.63 -23.44
CA LYS A 865 -13.92 -84.14 -22.85
C LYS A 865 -13.91 -83.88 -21.34
N GLY A 866 -14.45 -82.73 -20.94
CA GLY A 866 -14.38 -82.21 -19.57
C GLY A 866 -15.26 -82.93 -18.56
N ASP A 867 -14.83 -84.09 -18.06
CA ASP A 867 -15.56 -84.79 -16.97
C ASP A 867 -14.65 -85.43 -15.89
N THR A 868 -13.33 -85.14 -15.87
CA THR A 868 -12.44 -85.64 -14.80
C THR A 868 -11.77 -84.49 -14.04
N VAL A 869 -12.16 -84.33 -12.78
CA VAL A 869 -11.56 -83.38 -11.82
C VAL A 869 -10.25 -83.96 -11.30
N ASN A 870 -9.25 -83.11 -11.03
CA ASN A 870 -7.99 -83.56 -10.43
C ASN A 870 -8.27 -84.21 -9.06
N PRO A 871 -7.80 -85.45 -8.81
CA PRO A 871 -8.04 -86.16 -7.55
C PRO A 871 -7.59 -85.39 -6.29
N HIS A 872 -6.56 -84.53 -6.40
CA HIS A 872 -6.09 -83.73 -5.27
C HIS A 872 -6.97 -82.54 -4.92
N GLN A 873 -7.89 -82.14 -5.81
CA GLN A 873 -8.83 -81.07 -5.52
C GLN A 873 -9.74 -81.41 -4.33
N TYR A 874 -10.03 -82.70 -4.12
CA TYR A 874 -10.84 -83.15 -2.98
C TYR A 874 -10.16 -82.99 -1.62
N ILE A 875 -8.83 -82.83 -1.58
CA ILE A 875 -8.04 -82.63 -0.35
C ILE A 875 -7.50 -81.20 -0.27
N ALA A 876 -7.70 -80.37 -1.29
CA ALA A 876 -7.17 -79.01 -1.36
C ALA A 876 -7.38 -78.21 -0.07
N LEU A 877 -8.60 -78.19 0.47
CA LEU A 877 -8.94 -77.45 1.70
C LEU A 877 -8.21 -77.96 2.95
N PHE A 878 -7.98 -79.27 3.06
CA PHE A 878 -7.23 -79.85 4.19
C PHE A 878 -5.73 -79.57 4.06
N LEU A 879 -5.20 -79.60 2.84
CA LEU A 879 -3.81 -79.23 2.54
C LEU A 879 -3.57 -77.74 2.78
N GLU A 880 -4.49 -76.88 2.35
CA GLU A 880 -4.46 -75.45 2.64
C GLU A 880 -4.49 -75.19 4.15
N ALA A 881 -5.38 -75.83 4.90
CA ALA A 881 -5.47 -75.66 6.35
C ALA A 881 -4.19 -76.14 7.06
N LYS A 882 -3.59 -77.25 6.61
CA LYS A 882 -2.35 -77.80 7.16
C LYS A 882 -1.13 -76.96 6.79
N LEU A 883 -1.07 -76.41 5.57
CA LEU A 883 0.00 -75.48 5.19
C LEU A 883 -0.12 -74.18 5.96
N ASN A 884 -1.33 -73.61 6.04
CA ASN A 884 -1.58 -72.35 6.74
C ASN A 884 -1.35 -72.45 8.26
N SER A 885 -1.47 -73.63 8.88
CA SER A 885 -1.09 -73.82 10.30
C SER A 885 0.43 -73.94 10.51
N LEU A 886 1.17 -74.40 9.51
CA LEU A 886 2.63 -74.55 9.55
C LEU A 886 3.38 -73.26 9.17
N VAL A 887 2.69 -72.31 8.52
CA VAL A 887 3.22 -71.02 8.06
C VAL A 887 3.86 -70.17 9.18
N ASP A 888 3.39 -70.31 10.42
CA ASP A 888 3.89 -69.50 11.55
C ASP A 888 5.12 -70.11 12.26
N THR A 889 5.46 -71.38 12.00
CA THR A 889 6.42 -72.13 12.84
C THR A 889 7.70 -72.57 12.13
N ASN A 890 7.74 -72.68 10.80
CA ASN A 890 8.86 -73.33 10.12
C ASN A 890 9.32 -72.61 8.84
N ILE A 891 10.64 -72.38 8.73
CA ILE A 891 11.29 -71.68 7.61
C ILE A 891 11.18 -72.47 6.29
N ASP A 892 11.05 -73.80 6.40
CA ASP A 892 10.98 -74.72 5.26
C ASP A 892 9.66 -75.52 5.25
N TYR A 893 8.52 -74.83 5.31
CA TYR A 893 7.19 -75.48 5.34
C TYR A 893 6.87 -76.32 4.08
N TRP A 894 7.54 -76.06 2.95
CA TRP A 894 7.38 -76.81 1.70
C TRP A 894 8.08 -78.18 1.71
N LYS A 895 9.04 -78.43 2.61
CA LYS A 895 9.77 -79.70 2.67
C LYS A 895 8.87 -80.89 2.98
N GLY A 896 7.85 -80.72 3.82
CA GLY A 896 6.85 -81.76 4.12
C GLY A 896 5.86 -82.03 2.97
N LEU A 897 5.76 -81.14 1.98
CA LEU A 897 4.94 -81.37 0.79
C LEU A 897 5.74 -82.13 -0.29
N PHE A 898 7.06 -81.94 -0.37
CA PHE A 898 7.86 -82.36 -1.53
C PHE A 898 9.10 -83.25 -1.24
N THR A 899 9.68 -83.35 -0.03
CA THR A 899 10.96 -84.12 0.16
C THR A 899 11.08 -84.89 1.48
N VAL A 900 11.74 -86.06 1.41
CA VAL A 900 12.07 -86.99 2.51
C VAL A 900 13.11 -86.39 3.48
N CYS A 901 12.81 -86.38 4.79
CA CYS A 901 13.80 -86.20 5.85
C CYS A 901 14.53 -87.52 6.13
N ILE A 902 15.79 -87.66 5.70
CA ILE A 902 16.68 -88.68 6.26
C ILE A 902 17.36 -88.09 7.49
N SER A 903 16.72 -88.19 8.65
CA SER A 903 17.42 -88.12 9.94
C SER A 903 17.20 -89.44 10.66
N LYS A 904 18.30 -90.18 10.88
CA LYS A 904 18.35 -91.48 11.53
C LYS A 904 17.48 -91.52 12.81
N GLY A 905 16.48 -92.40 12.83
CA GLY A 905 15.92 -92.93 14.09
C GLY A 905 14.43 -92.75 14.36
N SER A 906 13.66 -92.07 13.51
CA SER A 906 12.20 -91.97 13.67
C SER A 906 11.53 -92.02 12.29
N LEU A 907 10.80 -93.11 12.01
CA LEU A 907 9.98 -93.26 10.82
C LEU A 907 8.80 -92.28 10.91
N ILE A 908 8.88 -91.17 10.19
CA ILE A 908 7.71 -90.39 9.77
C ILE A 908 7.92 -90.11 8.27
N ASP A 909 7.49 -91.06 7.45
CA ASP A 909 7.43 -90.96 5.99
C ASP A 909 6.17 -90.20 5.56
N ASP A 910 6.15 -88.88 5.74
CA ASP A 910 5.00 -88.05 5.31
C ASP A 910 5.31 -87.31 4.01
N GLN A 911 5.35 -88.03 2.87
CA GLN A 911 5.26 -87.41 1.54
C GLN A 911 3.79 -87.30 1.14
N ILE A 912 3.17 -86.11 1.31
CA ILE A 912 1.72 -86.02 1.15
C ILE A 912 1.29 -86.13 -0.32
N LEU A 913 1.93 -85.45 -1.27
CA LEU A 913 1.50 -85.49 -2.68
C LEU A 913 1.80 -86.82 -3.36
N GLU A 914 3.01 -87.36 -3.17
CA GLU A 914 3.44 -88.64 -3.77
C GLU A 914 2.65 -89.83 -3.20
N ASN A 915 2.41 -89.89 -1.88
CA ASN A 915 1.71 -91.02 -1.27
C ASN A 915 0.19 -90.96 -1.46
N THR A 916 -0.41 -89.76 -1.53
CA THR A 916 -1.87 -89.63 -1.68
C THR A 916 -2.33 -89.75 -3.13
N PHE A 917 -1.47 -89.46 -4.12
CA PHE A 917 -1.84 -89.55 -5.55
C PHE A 917 -2.37 -90.93 -5.96
N PRO A 918 -1.69 -92.07 -5.73
CA PRO A 918 -2.18 -93.39 -6.16
C PRO A 918 -3.47 -93.81 -5.42
N VAL A 919 -3.59 -93.45 -4.14
CA VAL A 919 -4.79 -93.74 -3.34
C VAL A 919 -5.98 -92.92 -3.86
N LEU A 920 -5.79 -91.63 -4.12
CA LEU A 920 -6.85 -90.77 -4.61
C LEU A 920 -7.23 -91.07 -6.06
N ALA A 921 -6.28 -91.46 -6.90
CA ALA A 921 -6.56 -91.92 -8.25
C ALA A 921 -7.50 -93.14 -8.24
N SER A 922 -7.32 -94.05 -7.28
CA SER A 922 -8.22 -95.20 -7.10
C SER A 922 -9.59 -94.84 -6.51
N LEU A 923 -9.67 -93.80 -5.66
CA LEU A 923 -10.91 -93.37 -5.00
C LEU A 923 -11.74 -92.37 -5.83
N ALA A 924 -11.12 -91.62 -6.74
CA ALA A 924 -11.76 -90.64 -7.60
C ALA A 924 -13.02 -91.14 -8.35
N PRO A 925 -13.03 -92.32 -9.00
CA PRO A 925 -14.24 -92.82 -9.67
C PRO A 925 -15.38 -93.10 -8.68
N TYR A 926 -15.07 -93.54 -7.45
CA TYR A 926 -16.07 -93.81 -6.42
C TYR A 926 -16.71 -92.52 -5.89
N VAL A 927 -15.93 -91.45 -5.72
CA VAL A 927 -16.44 -90.13 -5.31
C VAL A 927 -17.35 -89.51 -6.38
N GLN A 928 -17.01 -89.68 -7.67
CA GLN A 928 -17.86 -89.20 -8.77
C GLN A 928 -19.14 -90.05 -8.93
N GLN A 929 -19.04 -91.37 -8.75
CA GLN A 929 -20.19 -92.28 -8.84
C GLN A 929 -21.11 -92.21 -7.62
N SER A 930 -20.60 -91.93 -6.42
CA SER A 930 -21.44 -91.77 -5.21
C SER A 930 -22.38 -90.56 -5.30
N GLN A 931 -22.02 -89.53 -6.08
CA GLN A 931 -22.92 -88.40 -6.37
C GLN A 931 -24.05 -88.76 -7.36
N ARG A 932 -23.87 -89.81 -8.19
CA ARG A 932 -24.81 -90.23 -9.23
C ARG A 932 -25.63 -91.48 -8.86
N ASN A 933 -25.12 -92.36 -8.01
CA ASN A 933 -25.75 -93.64 -7.61
C ASN A 933 -25.71 -93.85 -6.09
N ALA A 934 -26.88 -94.00 -5.46
CA ALA A 934 -27.03 -94.18 -4.01
C ALA A 934 -26.56 -95.57 -3.47
N THR A 935 -26.28 -96.52 -4.35
CA THR A 935 -25.81 -97.88 -3.98
C THR A 935 -24.29 -98.01 -3.94
N CYS A 936 -23.55 -96.97 -4.35
CA CYS A 936 -22.09 -96.96 -4.30
C CYS A 936 -21.59 -96.60 -2.90
N PRO A 937 -20.41 -97.10 -2.47
CA PRO A 937 -19.83 -96.75 -1.19
C PRO A 937 -19.53 -95.25 -1.09
N GLU A 938 -19.97 -94.63 0.00
CA GLU A 938 -19.73 -93.21 0.27
C GLU A 938 -18.31 -93.04 0.82
N VAL A 939 -17.48 -92.23 0.15
CA VAL A 939 -16.11 -91.93 0.59
C VAL A 939 -16.10 -90.58 1.31
N LEU A 940 -15.91 -90.62 2.62
CA LEU A 940 -15.75 -89.43 3.47
C LEU A 940 -14.27 -89.15 3.68
N ILE A 941 -13.81 -88.00 3.19
CA ILE A 941 -12.45 -87.50 3.40
C ILE A 941 -12.43 -86.74 4.72
N ARG A 942 -11.61 -87.22 5.68
CA ARG A 942 -11.56 -86.66 7.04
C ARG A 942 -10.25 -85.90 7.29
N ASP A 943 -9.17 -86.36 6.68
CA ASP A 943 -7.86 -85.70 6.70
C ASP A 943 -7.10 -86.05 5.41
N ALA A 944 -5.99 -85.36 5.12
CA ALA A 944 -5.20 -85.53 3.91
C ALA A 944 -4.63 -86.96 3.71
N SER A 945 -4.48 -87.72 4.80
CA SER A 945 -4.00 -89.11 4.78
C SER A 945 -5.02 -90.11 5.32
N TRP A 946 -6.24 -89.67 5.69
CA TRP A 946 -7.26 -90.53 6.30
C TRP A 946 -8.59 -90.47 5.56
N TYR A 947 -8.97 -91.61 4.98
CA TYR A 947 -10.17 -91.80 4.17
C TYR A 947 -11.09 -92.83 4.83
N GLN A 948 -12.38 -92.51 4.97
CA GLN A 948 -13.39 -93.42 5.50
C GLN A 948 -14.34 -93.84 4.38
N ILE A 949 -14.37 -95.13 4.05
CA ILE A 949 -15.27 -95.69 3.03
C ILE A 949 -16.46 -96.35 3.76
N LYS A 950 -17.67 -95.85 3.55
CA LYS A 950 -18.91 -96.44 4.09
C LYS A 950 -19.60 -97.26 3.01
N THR A 951 -19.70 -98.57 3.22
CA THR A 951 -20.49 -99.46 2.36
C THR A 951 -21.90 -99.66 2.96
N HIS A 952 -22.96 -99.34 2.22
CA HIS A 952 -24.33 -99.66 2.62
C HIS A 952 -24.62 -101.14 2.32
N GLN A 953 -24.63 -102.00 3.34
CA GLN A 953 -25.17 -103.37 3.22
C GLN A 953 -26.69 -103.33 3.45
N GLY A 954 -27.46 -103.77 2.46
CA GLY A 954 -28.91 -103.88 2.56
C GLY A 954 -29.34 -105.10 3.39
N CYS A 955 -30.15 -104.83 4.41
CA CYS A 955 -31.33 -105.63 4.74
C CYS A 955 -32.54 -104.71 4.69
#